data_AF-A0A7Y8I6X3-F1
#
_entry.id   AF-A0A7Y8I6X3-F1
#
_cell.length_a   1.000
_cell.length_b   1.000
_cell.length_c   1.000
_cell.angle_alpha   90.00
_cell.angle_beta   90.00
_cell.angle_gamma   90.00
#
_symmetry.space_group_name_H-M   'P 1'
#
loop_
_entity.id
_entity.type
_entity.pdbx_description
1 polymer ?
#
loop_
_entity_poly.entity_id
_entity_poly.type
_entity_poly.pdbx_seq_one_letter_code
_entity_poly.pdbx_strand_id
1 'polypeptide(L)'
;MYRVSLKFLFLFLIIFIIPSNICAQANCSNCHKDVKPNQLKPLRKLTSSVERGLGIMDKGQISNYLGNYGILSNFHEYFNESIRWPADASEVIQYCFGLGLVVASKGNVITSVVGGPTEKYDWAPKDGSRGKLFSGDVTAPPPDETPFLALSDNPETWPEGYFEANGNWVETPGVRHWPGHFRLDIDPSSPNFGKEVKGEFVSDRDIYSVFDDQENSNPKGPLGIEVEQTAYTFGRPYAEDILIWSYKIRNTSNNTLDSVYLGYYGIFRPDFDNEDYLNIVDTDPNDEHKYGDFVYVYDIDNVKDGAWTNDPVDMGIVGINILGTPKNMGVTDFHFFSREFAPKVDEEMWPIICSNSADPNLTVPSAYFHGSNKRIDNTHPDSLKKYFPTGAPINYFIMTGPFTLNPNETVQSSIGLVMGSSGSVPNQPDTSDLMNNMRVLQQMYDRGFQGSGPPKTPIVKATAGDKEVRLVWDSAAEDSKDALTGKKDFEGYKIYRSDDLGKTWGSPITDHFGNVVGYKPIKIFDLIDGIKGPDPAFNQSLGDDSGIEHSFIDRNLLNGVEYWYCVTAFDKGNQKPDSLEQSYQSPLGSSTLESHTVSVVPGVRPQNYLPPEYYPSLNTEGSFPPIGGVCQGIISIDIVQPDSITGDDYVVTFVDSTLEIVGSDTNYVLGFNLYRIDKDTRDTTLLLDHHLFSNESEDNLPITDGFRLTALNTPSGVAFQGWTLVNKDTSTFQWSTKPVPKYLNDRQTVQEVVYTIDDYRITIDTINGLNAKLYDYFTDVLYDTSSFHLPLKVEVITDPNNPIDVSQNTILMEFAVKAPWEDYRKNYYSPLGWDLVPGGLAYTAGSPGFYERYPDMLNFERYEINPLTNDTTVSGLLLRTNHQPNTYKNADGNTVNQIAIAPSHGDQFTIKTYKPFRKEVRYEFSTKKTEYTNTKNVDLNKIRAVPDPYIVSNEFETDQFGKRLMFNHLPNECTIAIYTVAGDFVDEIIHNDSRGFDFWDMRTYNDQYVAYGLYIFVVKMPDGQQHVGKFLVIK
;
A
#
# COMPACT_ATOMS: atom_id res chain seq x y z
N MET A 1 48.15 -56.45 35.58
CA MET A 1 48.74 -57.52 36.41
C MET A 1 49.38 -56.87 37.64
N TYR A 2 48.73 -56.93 38.83
CA TYR A 2 49.25 -56.59 40.18
C TYR A 2 49.89 -55.17 40.41
N ARG A 3 49.91 -54.50 41.58
CA ARG A 3 49.17 -54.43 42.87
C ARG A 3 49.78 -53.23 43.66
N VAL A 4 49.20 -52.55 44.67
CA VAL A 4 47.87 -52.57 45.34
C VAL A 4 47.70 -51.28 46.18
N SER A 5 46.45 -50.79 46.38
CA SER A 5 45.98 -49.91 47.50
C SER A 5 46.56 -48.49 47.71
N LEU A 6 45.86 -47.51 48.31
CA LEU A 6 44.41 -47.24 48.56
C LEU A 6 44.31 -45.86 49.26
N LYS A 7 43.44 -44.92 48.80
CA LYS A 7 42.46 -44.12 49.60
C LYS A 7 42.05 -42.75 48.99
N PHE A 8 40.73 -42.57 48.92
CA PHE A 8 39.92 -41.33 49.04
C PHE A 8 40.10 -40.13 48.08
N LEU A 9 39.26 -40.17 47.05
CA LEU A 9 38.07 -39.31 46.86
C LEU A 9 38.16 -38.00 46.05
N PHE A 10 37.28 -37.99 45.04
CA PHE A 10 36.81 -36.95 44.14
C PHE A 10 37.79 -36.24 43.18
N LEU A 11 37.38 -36.31 41.92
CA LEU A 11 38.01 -35.85 40.70
C LEU A 11 37.15 -34.69 40.17
N PHE A 12 37.75 -33.71 39.48
CA PHE A 12 37.50 -33.62 38.05
C PHE A 12 38.66 -32.95 37.30
N LEU A 13 38.88 -33.49 36.10
CA LEU A 13 39.95 -33.25 35.11
C LEU A 13 39.46 -32.09 34.17
N ILE A 14 40.22 -31.37 33.33
CA ILE A 14 41.38 -31.65 32.45
C ILE A 14 42.22 -30.37 32.22
N ILE A 15 43.49 -30.53 31.82
CA ILE A 15 44.45 -29.50 31.41
C ILE A 15 44.51 -29.38 29.88
N PHE A 16 44.45 -28.18 29.28
CA PHE A 16 45.51 -27.57 28.44
C PHE A 16 45.10 -26.32 27.62
N ILE A 17 46.16 -25.56 27.26
CA ILE A 17 46.26 -24.48 26.27
C ILE A 17 45.92 -23.05 26.73
N ILE A 18 46.91 -22.19 26.54
CA ILE A 18 46.95 -20.74 26.77
C ILE A 18 46.27 -20.04 25.59
N PRO A 19 45.32 -19.11 25.81
CA PRO A 19 45.10 -17.99 24.89
C PRO A 19 46.02 -16.82 25.27
N SER A 20 46.64 -16.23 24.26
CA SER A 20 47.47 -15.02 24.35
C SER A 20 46.65 -13.81 24.80
N ASN A 21 47.26 -12.92 25.60
CA ASN A 21 46.70 -11.60 25.86
C ASN A 21 46.56 -10.83 24.53
N ILE A 22 45.35 -10.41 24.19
CA ILE A 22 45.14 -9.28 23.28
C ILE A 22 45.17 -8.03 24.15
N CYS A 23 46.27 -7.28 24.08
CA CYS A 23 46.39 -5.99 24.75
C CYS A 23 45.70 -4.91 23.91
N ALA A 24 44.45 -4.59 24.21
CA ALA A 24 43.90 -3.26 23.95
C ALA A 24 44.30 -2.37 25.13
N GLN A 25 45.44 -1.69 25.03
CA GLN A 25 45.87 -0.72 26.04
C GLN A 25 46.69 0.38 25.38
N ALA A 26 46.02 1.48 25.01
CA ALA A 26 46.66 2.71 24.56
C ALA A 26 47.70 3.15 25.60
N ASN A 27 48.97 3.24 25.19
CA ASN A 27 50.08 3.43 26.12
C ASN A 27 50.28 4.92 26.48
N CYS A 28 49.28 5.50 27.12
CA CYS A 28 49.20 6.93 27.46
C CYS A 28 50.07 7.29 28.70
N SER A 29 51.28 6.75 28.77
CA SER A 29 52.15 6.73 29.97
C SER A 29 52.74 8.08 30.38
N ASN A 30 52.45 9.16 29.64
CA ASN A 30 52.83 10.54 29.98
C ASN A 30 51.65 11.45 30.37
N CYS A 31 50.40 11.06 30.16
CA CYS A 31 49.26 11.97 30.35
C CYS A 31 48.66 11.91 31.77
N HIS A 32 48.61 10.74 32.41
CA HIS A 32 47.91 10.55 33.69
C HIS A 32 48.72 9.69 34.69
N LYS A 33 49.62 10.33 35.44
CA LYS A 33 50.61 9.63 36.29
C LYS A 33 50.11 9.19 37.68
N ASP A 34 48.90 9.58 38.09
CA ASP A 34 48.50 9.61 39.49
C ASP A 34 47.31 8.71 39.88
N VAL A 35 46.68 7.97 38.95
CA VAL A 35 45.54 7.08 39.25
C VAL A 35 46.01 5.64 39.45
N LYS A 36 45.66 5.02 40.58
CA LYS A 36 45.97 3.61 40.88
C LYS A 36 44.75 2.72 40.63
N PRO A 37 44.92 1.49 40.08
CA PRO A 37 43.79 0.59 39.77
C PRO A 37 42.84 0.35 40.95
N ASN A 38 43.37 0.36 42.17
CA ASN A 38 42.66 0.16 43.42
C ASN A 38 41.62 1.27 43.76
N GLN A 39 41.60 2.38 43.02
CA GLN A 39 40.63 3.46 43.17
C GLN A 39 39.37 3.24 42.32
N LEU A 40 39.40 2.28 41.39
CA LEU A 40 38.25 1.91 40.56
C LEU A 40 37.35 0.93 41.31
N LYS A 41 36.22 1.42 41.84
CA LYS A 41 35.12 0.55 42.28
C LYS A 41 34.31 0.09 41.05
N PRO A 42 33.78 -1.16 41.05
CA PRO A 42 32.81 -1.58 40.05
C PRO A 42 31.52 -0.77 40.18
N LEU A 43 30.90 -0.43 39.05
CA LEU A 43 29.56 0.16 38.99
C LEU A 43 28.54 -0.80 39.61
N ARG A 44 27.71 -0.28 40.52
CA ARG A 44 26.61 -1.04 41.16
C ARG A 44 25.47 -0.10 41.54
N LYS A 45 24.40 -0.09 40.74
CA LYS A 45 23.05 0.33 41.15
C LYS A 45 22.23 -0.96 41.30
N LEU A 46 21.49 -1.14 42.39
CA LEU A 46 20.78 -2.41 42.67
C LEU A 46 19.47 -2.51 41.86
N THR A 47 19.28 -3.65 41.19
CA THR A 47 18.11 -4.15 40.43
C THR A 47 16.79 -3.36 40.50
N SER A 48 16.17 -3.15 39.33
CA SER A 48 14.77 -2.71 39.15
C SER A 48 13.96 -3.75 38.35
N SER A 49 12.65 -3.83 38.56
CA SER A 49 11.75 -4.83 37.94
C SER A 49 10.43 -4.20 37.48
N VAL A 50 10.30 -3.90 36.18
CA VAL A 50 9.17 -3.17 35.57
C VAL A 50 8.92 -3.61 34.12
N GLU A 51 7.74 -3.26 33.59
CA GLU A 51 7.21 -3.65 32.26
C GLU A 51 7.94 -2.99 31.09
N ARG A 52 9.19 -3.40 30.85
CA ARG A 52 9.97 -2.96 29.69
C ARG A 52 9.36 -3.46 28.39
N GLY A 53 9.43 -2.62 27.36
CA GLY A 53 9.13 -2.98 25.97
C GLY A 53 10.15 -2.37 25.01
N LEU A 54 10.30 -2.99 23.85
CA LEU A 54 11.27 -2.61 22.81
C LEU A 54 10.60 -2.00 21.59
N GLY A 55 11.17 -0.92 21.05
CA GLY A 55 10.82 -0.37 19.74
C GLY A 55 11.90 -0.73 18.72
N ILE A 56 11.49 -1.06 17.49
CA ILE A 56 12.39 -1.46 16.40
C ILE A 56 12.41 -0.37 15.33
N MET A 57 13.58 0.24 15.10
CA MET A 57 13.83 1.24 14.06
C MET A 57 14.72 0.64 12.98
N ASP A 58 14.11 0.10 11.91
CA ASP A 58 14.76 -0.74 10.89
C ASP A 58 14.26 -0.47 9.46
N LYS A 59 13.58 0.67 9.21
CA LYS A 59 12.98 0.94 7.90
C LYS A 59 13.96 1.48 6.85
N GLY A 60 15.08 2.05 7.28
CA GLY A 60 16.13 2.62 6.42
C GLY A 60 17.46 1.85 6.49
N GLN A 61 18.57 2.53 6.21
CA GLN A 61 19.93 1.98 6.33
C GLN A 61 20.41 1.87 7.78
N ILE A 62 19.75 2.56 8.72
CA ILE A 62 20.05 2.41 10.15
C ILE A 62 19.10 1.41 10.77
N SER A 63 19.67 0.39 11.42
CA SER A 63 18.96 -0.53 12.30
C SER A 63 19.31 -0.28 13.77
N ASN A 64 18.29 -0.11 14.61
CA ASN A 64 18.44 0.23 16.02
C ASN A 64 17.23 -0.18 16.87
N TYR A 65 17.47 -0.50 18.14
CA TYR A 65 16.43 -0.73 19.14
C TYR A 65 16.39 0.36 20.22
N LEU A 66 15.18 0.78 20.59
CA LEU A 66 14.92 1.72 21.70
C LEU A 66 14.09 1.06 22.80
N GLY A 67 14.10 1.65 24.00
CA GLY A 67 13.31 1.18 25.14
C GLY A 67 12.41 2.26 25.76
N ASN A 68 11.28 1.84 26.34
CA ASN A 68 10.39 2.70 27.16
C ASN A 68 10.97 3.00 28.55
N TYR A 69 12.27 3.28 28.63
CA TYR A 69 13.03 3.54 29.85
C TYR A 69 14.28 4.38 29.51
N GLY A 70 14.13 5.39 28.66
CA GLY A 70 15.17 6.39 28.36
C GLY A 70 16.40 5.91 27.58
N ILE A 71 16.39 4.68 27.06
CA ILE A 71 17.39 4.16 26.12
C ILE A 71 16.94 4.46 24.69
N LEU A 72 17.75 5.22 23.95
CA LEU A 72 17.56 5.46 22.52
C LEU A 72 18.32 4.40 21.71
N SER A 73 19.51 4.01 22.18
CA SER A 73 20.35 2.95 21.63
C SER A 73 21.36 2.51 22.71
N ASN A 74 21.66 1.21 22.84
CA ASN A 74 22.65 0.72 23.80
C ASN A 74 23.17 -0.67 23.41
N PHE A 75 24.50 -0.85 23.39
CA PHE A 75 25.16 -2.10 23.03
C PHE A 75 25.05 -3.12 24.17
N HIS A 76 24.68 -4.37 23.84
CA HIS A 76 24.43 -5.48 24.78
C HIS A 76 23.23 -5.32 25.73
N GLU A 77 22.19 -4.53 25.38
CA GLU A 77 20.92 -4.55 26.10
C GLU A 77 19.98 -5.56 25.44
N TYR A 78 19.95 -6.81 25.93
CA TYR A 78 19.37 -7.98 25.23
C TYR A 78 20.25 -8.39 24.01
N PHE A 79 19.69 -9.11 23.03
CA PHE A 79 20.34 -9.49 21.75
C PHE A 79 19.95 -8.51 20.63
N ASN A 80 19.98 -7.22 20.96
CA ASN A 80 19.56 -6.14 20.08
C ASN A 80 20.73 -5.56 19.27
N GLU A 81 20.38 -4.72 18.30
CA GLU A 81 21.30 -3.91 17.51
C GLU A 81 21.33 -2.46 18.03
N SER A 82 22.53 -1.89 18.19
CA SER A 82 22.72 -0.52 18.66
C SER A 82 23.39 0.36 17.60
N ILE A 83 22.56 0.87 16.69
CA ILE A 83 22.93 1.65 15.50
C ILE A 83 23.94 0.87 14.65
N ARG A 84 23.41 -0.13 13.94
CA ARG A 84 24.08 -0.77 12.81
C ARG A 84 23.80 0.04 11.55
N TRP A 85 24.82 0.23 10.73
CA TRP A 85 24.73 0.95 9.45
C TRP A 85 25.87 0.54 8.51
N PRO A 86 25.65 0.45 7.18
CA PRO A 86 24.33 0.35 6.54
C PRO A 86 23.55 -0.91 6.98
N ALA A 87 22.33 -1.11 6.48
CA ALA A 87 21.44 -2.14 7.01
C ALA A 87 21.95 -3.58 6.75
N ASP A 88 22.76 -3.76 5.70
CA ASP A 88 23.40 -5.00 5.27
C ASP A 88 24.79 -5.25 5.90
N ALA A 89 25.29 -4.30 6.71
CA ALA A 89 26.50 -4.48 7.51
C ALA A 89 26.38 -5.69 8.44
N SER A 90 27.50 -6.36 8.74
CA SER A 90 27.46 -7.50 9.67
C SER A 90 27.06 -7.09 11.09
N GLU A 91 26.44 -8.00 11.84
CA GLU A 91 25.95 -7.78 13.22
C GLU A 91 27.02 -7.30 14.22
N VAL A 92 28.31 -7.37 13.88
CA VAL A 92 29.44 -6.89 14.68
C VAL A 92 29.79 -5.40 14.43
N ILE A 93 29.21 -4.77 13.41
CA ILE A 93 29.33 -3.34 13.13
C ILE A 93 28.20 -2.62 13.89
N GLN A 94 28.55 -1.97 15.00
CA GLN A 94 27.60 -1.22 15.82
C GLN A 94 28.27 0.07 16.31
N TYR A 95 27.76 1.22 15.85
CA TYR A 95 28.38 2.53 16.04
C TYR A 95 28.10 3.15 17.41
N CYS A 96 27.12 2.63 18.15
CA CYS A 96 26.69 3.20 19.42
C CYS A 96 26.81 2.21 20.57
N PHE A 97 27.55 2.60 21.61
CA PHE A 97 27.71 1.87 22.86
C PHE A 97 26.87 2.50 24.00
N GLY A 98 25.94 3.40 23.65
CA GLY A 98 25.02 4.05 24.57
C GLY A 98 24.64 5.46 24.13
N LEU A 99 23.33 5.67 23.92
CA LEU A 99 22.68 6.97 23.72
C LEU A 99 21.43 7.06 24.61
N GLY A 100 21.38 8.06 25.48
CA GLY A 100 20.34 8.20 26.49
C GLY A 100 19.89 9.63 26.74
N LEU A 101 18.61 9.81 27.07
CA LEU A 101 18.04 11.08 27.54
C LEU A 101 18.49 11.36 28.98
N VAL A 102 18.96 12.57 29.23
CA VAL A 102 19.42 13.05 30.54
C VAL A 102 18.57 14.22 31.01
N VAL A 103 18.01 14.11 32.22
CA VAL A 103 17.34 15.22 32.91
C VAL A 103 17.94 15.37 34.31
N ALA A 104 18.41 16.57 34.65
CA ALA A 104 19.12 16.82 35.90
C ALA A 104 18.65 18.08 36.61
N SER A 105 18.57 18.05 37.95
CA SER A 105 18.36 19.23 38.79
C SER A 105 19.05 19.04 40.15
N LYS A 106 19.83 20.05 40.57
CA LYS A 106 20.44 20.18 41.92
C LYS A 106 21.12 18.90 42.45
N GLY A 107 21.91 18.24 41.60
CA GLY A 107 22.64 17.03 41.95
C GLY A 107 21.72 15.81 42.13
N ASN A 108 20.67 15.74 41.32
CA ASN A 108 19.93 14.54 40.97
C ASN A 108 19.97 14.46 39.44
N VAL A 109 20.47 13.36 38.89
CA VAL A 109 20.73 13.17 37.45
C VAL A 109 20.02 11.89 37.01
N ILE A 110 18.95 12.05 36.24
CA ILE A 110 18.18 10.94 35.68
C ILE A 110 18.80 10.60 34.32
N THR A 111 19.29 9.36 34.16
CA THR A 111 19.80 8.83 32.90
C THR A 111 19.65 7.31 32.85
N SER A 112 19.64 6.76 31.64
CA SER A 112 19.74 5.31 31.41
C SER A 112 21.07 4.88 30.82
N VAL A 113 21.96 5.81 30.46
CA VAL A 113 23.28 5.48 29.90
C VAL A 113 24.36 6.17 30.72
N VAL A 114 25.31 5.40 31.26
CA VAL A 114 26.49 5.91 31.99
C VAL A 114 27.80 5.15 31.67
N GLY A 115 27.75 4.09 30.86
CA GLY A 115 28.92 3.38 30.33
C GLY A 115 29.11 1.97 30.88
N GLY A 116 29.04 0.98 29.98
CA GLY A 116 28.98 -0.44 30.32
C GLY A 116 27.59 -0.87 30.79
N PRO A 117 27.32 -2.19 30.89
CA PRO A 117 26.01 -2.69 31.30
C PRO A 117 25.71 -2.26 32.75
N THR A 118 24.62 -1.51 32.94
CA THR A 118 24.18 -1.05 34.26
C THR A 118 22.95 -1.79 34.74
N GLU A 119 23.05 -2.43 35.90
CA GLU A 119 21.97 -3.24 36.51
C GLU A 119 20.70 -2.44 36.91
N LYS A 120 20.71 -1.10 36.79
CA LYS A 120 19.54 -0.23 37.01
C LYS A 120 19.62 1.08 36.23
N TYR A 121 18.50 1.43 35.62
CA TYR A 121 18.21 2.69 34.94
C TYR A 121 17.43 3.64 35.88
N ASP A 122 17.59 4.96 35.72
CA ASP A 122 16.84 5.94 36.52
C ASP A 122 15.48 6.27 35.89
N TRP A 123 15.34 6.05 34.58
CA TRP A 123 14.05 6.02 33.88
C TRP A 123 13.40 4.64 33.99
N ALA A 124 12.08 4.60 34.16
CA ALA A 124 11.27 3.38 34.17
C ALA A 124 10.01 3.51 33.30
N PRO A 125 9.50 2.38 32.75
CA PRO A 125 8.19 2.34 32.10
C PRO A 125 7.10 2.89 33.01
N LYS A 126 6.20 3.71 32.47
CA LYS A 126 5.04 4.22 33.21
C LYS A 126 4.14 3.06 33.67
N ASP A 127 3.60 3.15 34.88
CA ASP A 127 2.81 2.06 35.49
C ASP A 127 1.60 1.64 34.63
N GLY A 128 1.49 0.34 34.38
CA GLY A 128 0.49 -0.27 33.50
C GLY A 128 0.61 0.14 32.03
N SER A 129 1.84 0.33 31.52
CA SER A 129 2.08 0.54 30.09
C SER A 129 1.65 -0.67 29.25
N ARG A 130 1.84 -1.90 29.75
CA ARG A 130 1.35 -3.10 29.08
C ARG A 130 -0.19 -3.14 29.15
N GLY A 131 -0.82 -3.34 28.01
CA GLY A 131 -2.28 -3.28 27.84
C GLY A 131 -2.86 -1.86 27.70
N LYS A 132 -2.09 -0.78 27.92
CA LYS A 132 -2.59 0.61 27.76
C LYS A 132 -1.81 1.51 26.80
N LEU A 133 -0.54 1.20 26.58
CA LEU A 133 0.36 1.91 25.65
C LEU A 133 0.98 0.99 24.59
N PHE A 134 0.89 -0.32 24.81
CA PHE A 134 1.18 -1.39 23.84
C PHE A 134 0.44 -2.65 24.27
N SER A 135 0.20 -3.62 23.37
CA SER A 135 -0.49 -4.86 23.69
C SER A 135 0.30 -5.69 24.72
N GLY A 136 1.57 -5.93 24.38
CA GLY A 136 2.40 -6.94 25.02
C GLY A 136 2.02 -8.36 24.65
N ASP A 137 1.21 -8.54 23.61
CA ASP A 137 0.89 -9.85 23.03
C ASP A 137 1.96 -10.27 22.00
N VAL A 138 2.48 -9.30 21.25
CA VAL A 138 3.61 -9.48 20.33
C VAL A 138 4.91 -9.26 21.11
N THR A 139 5.78 -10.27 21.10
CA THR A 139 7.04 -10.29 21.86
C THR A 139 8.23 -10.69 20.99
N ALA A 140 9.43 -10.35 21.44
CA ALA A 140 10.66 -10.88 20.89
C ALA A 140 10.74 -12.42 21.08
N PRO A 141 11.32 -13.17 20.13
CA PRO A 141 11.38 -14.63 20.20
C PRO A 141 12.03 -15.16 21.49
N PRO A 142 11.65 -16.38 21.95
CA PRO A 142 12.32 -17.02 23.08
C PRO A 142 13.83 -17.12 22.87
N PRO A 143 14.66 -16.85 23.89
CA PRO A 143 14.31 -16.83 25.31
C PRO A 143 13.94 -15.44 25.89
N ASP A 144 13.74 -14.40 25.08
CA ASP A 144 13.52 -13.04 25.60
C ASP A 144 12.12 -12.81 26.14
N GLU A 145 11.12 -13.05 25.28
CA GLU A 145 9.71 -12.77 25.51
C GLU A 145 9.42 -11.29 25.88
N THR A 146 10.36 -10.36 25.63
CA THR A 146 10.15 -8.92 25.84
C THR A 146 9.10 -8.37 24.86
N PRO A 147 8.05 -7.66 25.32
CA PRO A 147 7.02 -7.13 24.44
C PRO A 147 7.52 -6.00 23.55
N PHE A 148 6.94 -5.88 22.35
CA PHE A 148 7.16 -4.70 21.52
C PHE A 148 6.27 -3.53 21.95
N LEU A 149 6.80 -2.32 21.80
CA LEU A 149 6.05 -1.06 21.93
C LEU A 149 5.09 -0.91 20.74
N ALA A 150 4.12 0.02 20.85
CA ALA A 150 3.21 0.29 19.74
C ALA A 150 3.99 0.86 18.54
N LEU A 151 3.94 0.13 17.42
CA LEU A 151 4.52 0.48 16.12
C LEU A 151 3.37 0.84 15.15
N SER A 152 3.46 1.94 14.43
CA SER A 152 2.36 2.42 13.58
C SER A 152 2.01 1.49 12.40
N ASP A 153 2.97 0.70 11.94
CA ASP A 153 2.84 -0.28 10.85
C ASP A 153 2.39 -1.67 11.32
N ASN A 154 2.28 -1.91 12.63
CA ASN A 154 1.86 -3.20 13.20
C ASN A 154 0.77 -3.04 14.28
N PRO A 155 -0.52 -3.06 13.90
CA PRO A 155 -1.64 -2.89 14.82
C PRO A 155 -1.76 -3.93 15.95
N GLU A 156 -1.14 -5.11 15.84
CA GLU A 156 -1.15 -6.11 16.93
C GLU A 156 -0.26 -5.69 18.12
N THR A 157 0.63 -4.71 17.92
CA THR A 157 1.38 -4.10 19.01
C THR A 157 0.57 -3.07 19.81
N TRP A 158 -0.64 -2.71 19.35
CA TRP A 158 -1.46 -1.67 19.97
C TRP A 158 -2.33 -2.22 21.13
N PRO A 159 -2.65 -1.42 22.15
CA PRO A 159 -3.53 -1.85 23.23
C PRO A 159 -4.99 -2.03 22.78
N GLU A 160 -5.76 -2.86 23.49
CA GLU A 160 -7.22 -3.03 23.30
C GLU A 160 -8.04 -2.00 24.09
N GLY A 161 -7.79 -0.72 23.79
CA GLY A 161 -8.45 0.40 24.43
C GLY A 161 -7.75 1.72 24.13
N TYR A 162 -8.30 2.82 24.62
CA TYR A 162 -7.74 4.15 24.41
C TYR A 162 -7.94 5.07 25.62
N PHE A 163 -7.16 6.14 25.68
CA PHE A 163 -7.37 7.23 26.64
C PHE A 163 -8.34 8.27 26.08
N GLU A 164 -9.39 8.59 26.85
CA GLU A 164 -10.25 9.75 26.58
C GLU A 164 -9.49 11.08 26.78
N ALA A 165 -10.01 12.18 26.22
CA ALA A 165 -9.45 13.52 26.37
C ALA A 165 -9.37 14.05 27.82
N ASN A 166 -9.97 13.34 28.78
CA ASN A 166 -9.91 13.61 30.23
C ASN A 166 -8.80 12.78 30.94
N GLY A 167 -8.09 11.90 30.24
CA GLY A 167 -7.06 11.01 30.77
C GLY A 167 -7.57 9.66 31.31
N ASN A 168 -8.86 9.34 31.20
CA ASN A 168 -9.41 8.06 31.62
C ASN A 168 -9.20 6.98 30.55
N TRP A 169 -8.91 5.76 30.98
CA TRP A 169 -8.80 4.59 30.12
C TRP A 169 -10.19 3.99 29.80
N VAL A 170 -10.40 3.63 28.53
CA VAL A 170 -11.58 2.90 28.05
C VAL A 170 -11.13 1.61 27.37
N GLU A 171 -11.53 0.47 27.93
CA GLU A 171 -11.26 -0.87 27.37
C GLU A 171 -12.20 -1.17 26.18
N THR A 172 -11.64 -1.72 25.11
CA THR A 172 -12.36 -2.14 23.90
C THR A 172 -11.91 -3.54 23.45
N PRO A 173 -12.32 -4.61 24.16
CA PRO A 173 -11.83 -5.96 23.90
C PRO A 173 -12.02 -6.39 22.44
N GLY A 174 -10.95 -6.90 21.83
CA GLY A 174 -10.88 -7.25 20.41
C GLY A 174 -10.80 -6.09 19.42
N VAL A 175 -10.61 -4.84 19.89
CA VAL A 175 -10.39 -3.66 19.02
C VAL A 175 -9.13 -2.92 19.46
N ARG A 176 -8.12 -2.95 18.59
CA ARG A 176 -6.80 -2.34 18.75
C ARG A 176 -6.85 -0.83 18.45
N HIS A 177 -6.19 0.01 19.25
CA HIS A 177 -6.15 1.47 19.05
C HIS A 177 -4.74 2.05 19.16
N TRP A 178 -4.34 2.90 18.20
CA TRP A 178 -3.07 3.64 18.26
C TRP A 178 -3.03 4.52 19.54
N PRO A 179 -2.03 4.34 20.42
CA PRO A 179 -1.95 5.08 21.69
C PRO A 179 -1.17 6.40 21.58
N GLY A 180 -0.48 6.64 20.47
CA GLY A 180 0.31 7.84 20.21
C GLY A 180 -0.44 8.91 19.41
N HIS A 181 0.33 9.86 18.88
CA HIS A 181 -0.17 10.91 18.00
C HIS A 181 -0.20 10.49 16.54
N PHE A 182 -1.12 11.06 15.76
CA PHE A 182 -1.06 11.02 14.29
C PHE A 182 -0.29 12.23 13.75
N ARG A 183 0.09 12.19 12.47
CA ARG A 183 0.78 13.32 11.82
C ARG A 183 -0.09 14.58 11.84
N LEU A 184 0.56 15.74 11.92
CA LEU A 184 -0.13 17.03 11.81
C LEU A 184 -0.26 17.43 10.34
N ASP A 185 -1.41 18.01 9.99
CA ASP A 185 -1.61 18.68 8.71
C ASP A 185 -0.75 19.96 8.66
N ILE A 186 0.27 19.96 7.78
CA ILE A 186 1.22 21.06 7.63
C ILE A 186 0.93 21.94 6.40
N ASP A 187 -0.10 21.66 5.61
CA ASP A 187 -0.49 22.50 4.47
C ASP A 187 -1.15 23.80 4.98
N PRO A 188 -0.52 24.99 4.82
CA PRO A 188 -1.08 26.25 5.30
C PRO A 188 -2.38 26.66 4.58
N SER A 189 -2.72 26.01 3.47
CA SER A 189 -3.98 26.19 2.74
C SER A 189 -5.11 25.28 3.23
N SER A 190 -4.79 24.24 4.02
CA SER A 190 -5.78 23.29 4.55
C SER A 190 -6.63 23.90 5.68
N PRO A 191 -7.96 23.64 5.72
CA PRO A 191 -8.81 23.98 6.87
C PRO A 191 -8.47 23.19 8.14
N ASN A 192 -7.59 22.19 8.05
CA ASN A 192 -7.10 21.37 9.16
C ASN A 192 -5.66 21.67 9.58
N PHE A 193 -5.00 22.68 8.99
CA PHE A 193 -3.64 23.09 9.36
C PHE A 193 -3.42 23.11 10.88
N GLY A 194 -2.36 22.43 11.33
CA GLY A 194 -1.98 22.27 12.74
C GLY A 194 -2.82 21.26 13.55
N LYS A 195 -3.64 20.42 12.90
CA LYS A 195 -4.43 19.35 13.54
C LYS A 195 -3.96 17.97 13.09
N GLU A 196 -4.19 16.96 13.93
CA GLU A 196 -3.90 15.56 13.60
C GLU A 196 -4.79 15.02 12.47
N VAL A 197 -4.17 14.32 11.52
CA VAL A 197 -4.85 13.58 10.44
C VAL A 197 -4.97 12.11 10.86
N LYS A 198 -6.14 11.73 11.39
CA LYS A 198 -6.35 10.39 11.95
C LYS A 198 -6.05 9.27 10.95
N GLY A 199 -5.28 8.28 11.40
CA GLY A 199 -4.86 7.13 10.60
C GLY A 199 -3.66 7.40 9.68
N GLU A 200 -3.03 8.57 9.78
CA GLU A 200 -1.83 8.91 9.01
C GLU A 200 -0.66 9.22 9.96
N PHE A 201 0.52 8.73 9.61
CA PHE A 201 1.72 8.76 10.45
C PHE A 201 2.80 9.64 9.83
N VAL A 202 3.81 10.02 10.62
CA VAL A 202 4.85 10.96 10.20
C VAL A 202 5.91 10.26 9.33
N SER A 203 6.24 9.03 9.68
CA SER A 203 7.29 8.22 9.07
C SER A 203 6.76 6.84 8.67
N ASP A 204 7.63 6.00 8.10
CA ASP A 204 7.26 4.66 7.65
C ASP A 204 7.09 3.68 8.83
N ARG A 205 7.62 4.04 10.01
CA ARG A 205 7.20 3.50 11.33
C ARG A 205 7.39 4.55 12.43
N ASP A 206 6.28 5.03 12.98
CA ASP A 206 6.25 5.80 14.22
C ASP A 206 6.18 4.82 15.42
N ILE A 207 6.91 5.13 16.51
CA ILE A 207 6.95 4.32 17.73
C ILE A 207 6.60 5.19 18.93
N TYR A 208 5.63 4.77 19.74
CA TYR A 208 5.16 5.55 20.89
C TYR A 208 5.42 4.88 22.24
N SER A 209 5.82 5.67 23.23
CA SER A 209 6.03 5.22 24.62
C SER A 209 5.95 6.36 25.63
N VAL A 210 5.64 6.02 26.89
CA VAL A 210 5.71 6.95 28.02
C VAL A 210 6.48 6.30 29.15
N PHE A 211 7.40 7.05 29.75
CA PHE A 211 8.25 6.62 30.86
C PHE A 211 8.45 7.75 31.88
N ASP A 212 8.82 7.41 33.09
CA ASP A 212 8.98 8.36 34.20
C ASP A 212 10.22 8.05 35.05
N ASP A 213 10.48 8.89 36.04
CA ASP A 213 11.63 8.74 36.93
C ASP A 213 11.30 8.06 38.28
N GLN A 214 10.18 7.33 38.42
CA GLN A 214 9.78 6.74 39.72
C GLN A 214 10.84 5.79 40.31
N GLU A 215 11.60 5.10 39.45
CA GLU A 215 12.70 4.21 39.85
C GLU A 215 14.04 4.93 40.04
N ASN A 216 14.12 6.25 39.92
CA ASN A 216 15.35 7.03 40.07
C ASN A 216 16.21 6.57 41.26
N SER A 217 17.47 6.22 41.00
CA SER A 217 18.39 5.66 42.01
C SER A 217 18.98 6.69 42.98
N ASN A 218 18.74 7.99 42.77
CA ASN A 218 19.22 9.06 43.63
C ASN A 218 18.66 8.89 45.07
N PRO A 219 19.48 9.03 46.13
CA PRO A 219 19.01 8.92 47.51
C PRO A 219 17.92 9.92 47.94
N LYS A 220 17.68 10.99 47.16
CA LYS A 220 16.59 11.96 47.36
C LYS A 220 15.24 11.49 46.79
N GLY A 221 15.23 10.42 45.99
CA GLY A 221 14.06 9.93 45.25
C GLY A 221 13.81 10.68 43.93
N PRO A 222 12.67 10.40 43.26
CA PRO A 222 12.30 11.03 42.00
C PRO A 222 12.16 12.55 42.09
N LEU A 223 12.48 13.23 40.99
CA LEU A 223 12.12 14.62 40.72
C LEU A 223 10.63 14.74 40.34
N GLY A 224 10.00 13.68 39.84
CA GLY A 224 8.62 13.69 39.34
C GLY A 224 8.58 14.23 37.90
N ILE A 225 9.36 13.59 37.04
CA ILE A 225 9.41 13.85 35.60
C ILE A 225 8.75 12.69 34.86
N GLU A 226 7.80 13.03 33.99
CA GLU A 226 7.22 12.12 32.99
C GLU A 226 7.69 12.55 31.60
N VAL A 227 8.05 11.56 30.78
CA VAL A 227 8.52 11.74 29.40
C VAL A 227 7.62 10.95 28.47
N GLU A 228 6.97 11.67 27.57
CA GLU A 228 6.29 11.13 26.40
C GLU A 228 7.31 11.12 25.24
N GLN A 229 7.56 9.96 24.64
CA GLN A 229 8.52 9.77 23.54
C GLN A 229 7.80 9.25 22.30
N THR A 230 8.01 9.93 21.18
CA THR A 230 7.73 9.40 19.84
C THR A 230 9.04 9.27 19.07
N ALA A 231 9.29 8.13 18.44
CA ALA A 231 10.44 7.92 17.57
C ALA A 231 9.98 7.65 16.13
N TYR A 232 10.78 8.06 15.16
CA TYR A 232 10.47 8.03 13.73
C TYR A 232 11.61 7.37 12.96
N THR A 233 11.29 6.45 12.04
CA THR A 233 12.25 5.81 11.13
C THR A 233 11.69 5.80 9.70
N PHE A 234 12.56 6.07 8.73
CA PHE A 234 12.19 6.30 7.34
C PHE A 234 12.92 5.30 6.43
N GLY A 235 12.20 4.74 5.45
CA GLY A 235 12.75 3.90 4.38
C GLY A 235 12.84 4.61 3.04
N ARG A 236 12.83 5.96 3.07
CA ARG A 236 12.86 6.81 1.88
C ARG A 236 14.31 7.24 1.61
N PRO A 237 14.82 7.17 0.37
CA PRO A 237 16.24 7.43 0.10
C PRO A 237 16.80 8.79 0.54
N TYR A 238 15.97 9.82 0.77
CA TYR A 238 16.44 11.09 1.32
C TYR A 238 16.66 11.07 2.86
N ALA A 239 16.15 10.05 3.56
CA ALA A 239 16.12 9.96 5.03
C ALA A 239 16.41 8.55 5.57
N GLU A 240 16.86 7.62 4.74
CA GLU A 240 17.18 6.25 5.17
C GLU A 240 18.37 6.17 6.15
N ASP A 241 19.22 7.20 6.15
CA ASP A 241 20.35 7.40 7.07
C ASP A 241 19.99 8.27 8.30
N ILE A 242 18.70 8.37 8.64
CA ILE A 242 18.20 9.28 9.68
C ILE A 242 17.22 8.57 10.63
N LEU A 243 17.48 8.66 11.94
CA LEU A 243 16.53 8.30 13.01
C LEU A 243 16.17 9.55 13.82
N ILE A 244 14.92 9.71 14.24
CA ILE A 244 14.48 10.91 14.98
C ILE A 244 13.73 10.51 16.26
N TRP A 245 13.99 11.23 17.36
CA TRP A 245 13.22 11.14 18.60
C TRP A 245 12.67 12.51 19.00
N SER A 246 11.39 12.56 19.35
CA SER A 246 10.68 13.73 19.84
C SER A 246 10.12 13.46 21.23
N TYR A 247 10.28 14.43 22.13
CA TYR A 247 9.98 14.32 23.54
C TYR A 247 9.07 15.44 24.02
N LYS A 248 8.04 15.09 24.82
CA LYS A 248 7.37 16.02 25.73
C LYS A 248 7.73 15.64 27.17
N ILE A 249 8.38 16.55 27.88
CA ILE A 249 8.88 16.34 29.24
C ILE A 249 8.05 17.18 30.20
N ARG A 250 7.34 16.54 31.12
CA ARG A 250 6.39 17.14 32.05
C ARG A 250 6.84 17.00 33.49
N ASN A 251 6.77 18.08 34.26
CA ASN A 251 6.84 18.01 35.72
C ASN A 251 5.48 17.57 36.28
N THR A 252 5.40 16.33 36.75
CA THR A 252 4.22 15.74 37.40
C THR A 252 4.23 15.92 38.92
N SER A 253 5.33 16.43 39.48
CA SER A 253 5.42 16.78 40.89
C SER A 253 4.62 18.05 41.25
N ASN A 254 4.35 18.22 42.54
CA ASN A 254 3.75 19.45 43.08
C ASN A 254 4.78 20.58 43.32
N ASN A 255 6.05 20.37 42.97
CA ASN A 255 7.14 21.31 43.26
C ASN A 255 7.63 22.00 41.97
N THR A 256 7.99 23.28 42.06
CA THR A 256 8.76 23.93 40.99
C THR A 256 10.18 23.37 40.99
N LEU A 257 10.60 22.79 39.86
CA LEU A 257 11.98 22.35 39.64
C LEU A 257 12.77 23.52 39.05
N ASP A 258 13.87 23.90 39.69
CA ASP A 258 14.76 24.97 39.27
C ASP A 258 16.18 24.43 39.02
N SER A 259 16.96 25.17 38.24
CA SER A 259 18.26 24.70 37.73
C SER A 259 18.17 23.35 37.01
N VAL A 260 17.11 23.18 36.21
CA VAL A 260 16.90 22.01 35.37
C VAL A 260 17.81 22.10 34.14
N TYR A 261 18.51 21.01 33.86
CA TYR A 261 19.21 20.76 32.61
C TYR A 261 18.58 19.56 31.92
N LEU A 262 18.43 19.63 30.61
CA LEU A 262 17.96 18.54 29.77
C LEU A 262 18.91 18.37 28.61
N GLY A 263 19.21 17.14 28.23
CA GLY A 263 20.13 16.86 27.14
C GLY A 263 20.39 15.37 26.97
N TYR A 264 21.54 15.04 26.39
CA TYR A 264 21.84 13.69 25.95
C TYR A 264 23.28 13.30 26.33
N TYR A 265 23.46 12.01 26.59
CA TYR A 265 24.77 11.41 26.81
C TYR A 265 25.06 10.42 25.68
N GLY A 266 26.19 10.64 24.99
CA GLY A 266 26.60 9.86 23.81
C GLY A 266 27.88 9.07 24.03
N ILE A 267 27.87 7.81 23.60
CA ILE A 267 29.01 6.89 23.56
C ILE A 267 29.06 6.26 22.15
N PHE A 268 29.74 6.92 21.21
CA PHE A 268 29.83 6.47 19.83
C PHE A 268 31.22 5.95 19.49
N ARG A 269 31.31 4.85 18.72
CA ARG A 269 32.55 4.21 18.29
C ARG A 269 32.49 3.96 16.78
N PRO A 270 33.16 4.78 15.96
CA PRO A 270 33.24 4.63 14.51
C PRO A 270 34.18 3.52 14.05
N ASP A 271 34.92 2.86 14.95
CA ASP A 271 35.83 1.75 14.63
C ASP A 271 36.05 0.82 15.86
N PHE A 272 36.98 -0.14 15.77
CA PHE A 272 37.40 -1.03 16.86
C PHE A 272 38.63 -0.58 17.67
N ASP A 273 39.58 0.15 17.10
CA ASP A 273 40.85 0.55 17.73
C ASP A 273 40.70 1.77 18.67
N ASN A 274 39.65 2.57 18.46
CA ASN A 274 39.25 3.77 19.19
C ASN A 274 40.21 4.97 19.03
N GLU A 275 40.90 5.11 17.89
CA GLU A 275 41.59 6.36 17.49
C GLU A 275 40.57 7.43 17.04
N ASP A 276 39.52 7.65 17.84
CA ASP A 276 38.39 8.54 17.51
C ASP A 276 38.69 10.02 17.77
N TYR A 277 38.06 10.88 16.96
CA TYR A 277 37.79 12.29 17.27
C TYR A 277 36.29 12.61 17.16
N LEU A 278 35.90 13.78 17.66
CA LEU A 278 34.56 14.31 17.50
C LEU A 278 34.59 15.77 17.06
N ASN A 279 33.48 16.30 16.57
CA ASN A 279 33.33 17.71 16.30
C ASN A 279 31.92 18.20 16.63
N ILE A 280 31.80 19.44 17.13
CA ILE A 280 30.51 20.13 17.27
C ILE A 280 30.43 21.24 16.22
N VAL A 281 29.29 21.30 15.52
CA VAL A 281 29.01 22.22 14.41
C VAL A 281 27.66 22.89 14.66
N ASP A 282 27.58 24.15 14.24
CA ASP A 282 26.40 24.99 14.21
C ASP A 282 25.70 24.80 12.85
N THR A 283 24.49 24.22 12.85
CA THR A 283 23.79 23.84 11.62
C THR A 283 22.97 24.97 10.98
N ASP A 284 22.56 26.00 11.74
CA ASP A 284 22.11 27.28 11.20
C ASP A 284 22.87 28.48 11.80
N PRO A 285 24.01 28.88 11.20
CA PRO A 285 24.81 30.00 11.68
C PRO A 285 24.12 31.38 11.59
N ASN A 286 22.88 31.44 11.08
CA ASN A 286 22.07 32.65 10.99
C ASN A 286 21.14 32.84 12.21
N ASP A 287 21.03 31.84 13.08
CA ASP A 287 20.14 31.87 14.24
C ASP A 287 20.77 32.58 15.46
N GLU A 288 20.14 32.43 16.65
CA GLU A 288 20.63 33.01 17.91
C GLU A 288 21.54 32.06 18.74
N HIS A 289 21.68 30.78 18.37
CA HIS A 289 22.19 29.65 19.16
C HIS A 289 23.61 29.18 18.76
N LYS A 290 24.55 30.12 18.72
CA LYS A 290 25.91 30.02 18.14
C LYS A 290 26.92 29.09 18.83
N TYR A 291 26.46 28.11 19.60
CA TYR A 291 27.32 27.18 20.35
C TYR A 291 27.44 25.79 19.70
N GLY A 292 26.69 25.56 18.61
CA GLY A 292 26.66 24.28 17.91
C GLY A 292 25.64 23.32 18.50
N ASP A 293 24.96 22.62 17.60
CA ASP A 293 23.81 21.75 17.84
C ASP A 293 24.01 20.34 17.24
N PHE A 294 24.92 20.18 16.28
CA PHE A 294 25.29 18.89 15.69
C PHE A 294 26.65 18.40 16.17
N VAL A 295 26.68 17.26 16.86
CA VAL A 295 27.91 16.58 17.31
C VAL A 295 28.08 15.29 16.53
N TYR A 296 29.24 15.08 15.88
CA TYR A 296 29.58 13.82 15.22
C TYR A 296 30.92 13.25 15.69
N VAL A 297 31.05 11.93 15.65
CA VAL A 297 32.25 11.17 16.04
C VAL A 297 32.73 10.39 14.83
N TYR A 298 34.02 10.51 14.52
CA TYR A 298 34.68 9.94 13.34
C TYR A 298 36.05 9.37 13.71
N ASP A 299 36.43 8.30 13.03
CA ASP A 299 37.79 7.77 13.10
C ASP A 299 38.78 8.69 12.36
N ILE A 300 39.94 8.93 12.96
CA ILE A 300 40.98 9.83 12.45
C ILE A 300 41.71 9.23 11.25
N ASP A 301 41.95 7.92 11.29
CA ASP A 301 42.86 7.20 10.41
C ASP A 301 42.12 6.60 9.19
N ASN A 302 40.79 6.56 9.23
CA ASN A 302 39.85 6.08 8.23
C ASN A 302 40.16 4.66 7.72
N VAL A 303 40.46 3.73 8.63
CA VAL A 303 40.75 2.31 8.33
C VAL A 303 39.80 1.38 9.08
N LYS A 304 39.35 0.32 8.40
CA LYS A 304 38.50 -0.72 8.99
C LYS A 304 39.34 -1.72 9.77
N ASP A 305 39.23 -1.69 11.10
CA ASP A 305 40.03 -2.54 11.99
C ASP A 305 39.22 -3.56 12.83
N GLY A 306 39.96 -4.50 13.44
CA GLY A 306 39.42 -5.51 14.34
C GLY A 306 38.31 -6.40 13.73
N ALA A 307 37.08 -6.20 14.20
CA ALA A 307 35.91 -6.95 13.73
C ALA A 307 35.42 -6.49 12.35
N TRP A 308 35.77 -5.27 11.91
CA TRP A 308 35.21 -4.61 10.73
C TRP A 308 36.12 -4.77 9.49
N THR A 309 37.38 -5.20 9.66
CA THR A 309 38.42 -5.28 8.61
C THR A 309 38.03 -6.03 7.33
N ASN A 310 37.17 -7.04 7.42
CA ASN A 310 36.77 -7.87 6.28
C ASN A 310 35.34 -7.61 5.80
N ASP A 311 34.64 -6.65 6.39
CA ASP A 311 33.27 -6.31 5.99
C ASP A 311 33.30 -5.55 4.64
N PRO A 312 32.45 -5.88 3.66
CA PRO A 312 32.42 -5.19 2.37
C PRO A 312 31.95 -3.72 2.45
N VAL A 313 31.15 -3.33 3.45
CA VAL A 313 30.50 -2.01 3.50
C VAL A 313 31.47 -0.85 3.78
N ASP A 314 31.09 0.37 3.41
CA ASP A 314 31.83 1.58 3.80
C ASP A 314 31.79 1.80 5.32
N MET A 315 32.83 2.43 5.88
CA MET A 315 32.81 2.83 7.28
C MET A 315 31.96 4.10 7.47
N GLY A 316 31.21 4.16 8.57
CA GLY A 316 30.27 5.23 8.85
C GLY A 316 30.83 6.31 9.78
N ILE A 317 30.35 7.53 9.62
CA ILE A 317 30.42 8.58 10.63
C ILE A 317 29.04 8.71 11.28
N VAL A 318 29.01 8.79 12.60
CA VAL A 318 27.77 8.92 13.38
C VAL A 318 27.68 10.29 14.03
N GLY A 319 26.53 10.95 13.89
CA GLY A 319 26.26 12.23 14.55
C GLY A 319 24.86 12.35 15.12
N ILE A 320 24.70 13.22 16.11
CA ILE A 320 23.40 13.62 16.66
C ILE A 320 23.21 15.13 16.52
N ASN A 321 22.02 15.53 16.10
CA ASN A 321 21.61 16.91 15.96
C ASN A 321 20.54 17.26 17.00
N ILE A 322 20.73 18.35 17.75
CA ILE A 322 19.80 18.83 18.77
C ILE A 322 18.81 19.81 18.14
N LEU A 323 17.79 19.26 17.50
CA LEU A 323 16.79 19.98 16.70
C LEU A 323 15.92 20.92 17.56
N GLY A 324 15.45 20.40 18.70
CA GLY A 324 14.50 21.09 19.57
C GLY A 324 14.98 21.11 21.01
N THR A 325 14.97 22.29 21.62
CA THR A 325 15.45 22.52 22.99
C THR A 325 14.37 23.11 23.89
N PRO A 326 14.35 22.78 25.20
CA PRO A 326 13.43 23.38 26.15
C PRO A 326 13.48 24.90 26.11
N LYS A 327 12.31 25.52 25.88
CA LYS A 327 12.13 26.99 25.82
C LYS A 327 12.93 27.68 24.71
N ASN A 328 13.34 26.93 23.67
CA ASN A 328 14.14 27.42 22.55
C ASN A 328 15.41 28.15 23.01
N MET A 329 16.15 27.50 23.92
CA MET A 329 17.38 28.05 24.52
C MET A 329 18.65 27.72 23.73
N GLY A 330 18.58 26.78 22.79
CA GLY A 330 19.75 26.21 22.12
C GLY A 330 20.60 25.35 23.07
N VAL A 331 21.66 24.76 22.54
CA VAL A 331 22.68 24.07 23.36
C VAL A 331 23.40 25.11 24.21
N THR A 332 23.45 24.89 25.51
CA THR A 332 24.07 25.81 26.47
C THR A 332 25.38 25.29 27.02
N ASP A 333 25.53 23.97 27.12
CA ASP A 333 26.67 23.29 27.75
C ASP A 333 27.01 22.00 26.99
N PHE A 334 28.28 21.80 26.65
CA PHE A 334 28.81 20.67 25.89
C PHE A 334 30.20 20.30 26.39
N HIS A 335 30.35 19.07 26.88
CA HIS A 335 31.59 18.58 27.50
C HIS A 335 31.89 17.15 27.07
N PHE A 336 33.10 16.93 26.57
CA PHE A 336 33.59 15.62 26.17
C PHE A 336 34.69 15.10 27.09
N PHE A 337 34.89 13.78 27.11
CA PHE A 337 35.90 13.11 27.93
C PHE A 337 36.21 11.70 27.40
N SER A 338 37.43 11.21 27.63
CA SER A 338 37.76 9.81 27.35
C SER A 338 36.97 8.87 28.28
N ARG A 339 36.59 7.69 27.75
CA ARG A 339 35.98 6.57 28.48
C ARG A 339 36.62 6.27 29.85
N GLU A 340 37.92 6.48 30.01
CA GLU A 340 38.63 6.25 31.28
C GLU A 340 38.12 7.16 32.42
N PHE A 341 37.62 8.35 32.07
CA PHE A 341 37.09 9.36 32.97
C PHE A 341 35.55 9.40 33.00
N ALA A 342 34.86 8.40 32.43
CA ALA A 342 33.40 8.41 32.43
C ALA A 342 32.83 8.50 33.87
N PRO A 343 31.99 9.51 34.18
CA PRO A 343 31.44 9.73 35.51
C PRO A 343 30.43 8.63 35.86
N LYS A 344 30.37 8.25 37.13
CA LYS A 344 29.71 7.00 37.57
C LYS A 344 28.51 7.20 38.48
N VAL A 345 28.40 8.38 39.07
CA VAL A 345 27.35 8.77 40.02
C VAL A 345 26.93 10.22 39.78
N ASP A 346 25.73 10.57 40.22
CA ASP A 346 25.15 11.91 40.12
C ASP A 346 26.08 13.01 40.62
N GLU A 347 26.84 12.77 41.70
CA GLU A 347 27.79 13.74 42.26
C GLU A 347 28.97 14.05 41.31
N GLU A 348 29.31 13.14 40.40
CA GLU A 348 30.34 13.33 39.37
C GLU A 348 29.73 13.91 38.08
N MET A 349 28.52 13.47 37.70
CA MET A 349 27.82 13.92 36.48
C MET A 349 27.30 15.36 36.60
N TRP A 350 26.69 15.70 37.73
CA TRP A 350 26.09 17.01 37.97
C TRP A 350 27.05 18.18 37.70
N PRO A 351 28.28 18.22 38.25
CA PRO A 351 29.20 19.32 37.99
C PRO A 351 29.73 19.38 36.55
N ILE A 352 29.67 18.29 35.78
CA ILE A 352 29.94 18.32 34.33
C ILE A 352 28.75 18.97 33.62
N ILE A 353 27.54 18.46 33.85
CA ILE A 353 26.28 18.94 33.25
C ILE A 353 26.03 20.44 33.50
N CYS A 354 26.35 20.95 34.70
CA CYS A 354 26.17 22.36 35.04
C CYS A 354 27.45 23.23 34.91
N SER A 355 28.48 22.70 34.24
CA SER A 355 29.76 23.36 33.96
C SER A 355 30.53 23.90 35.18
N ASN A 356 30.36 23.23 36.33
CA ASN A 356 31.01 23.55 37.59
C ASN A 356 32.40 22.91 37.72
N SER A 357 33.35 23.40 36.93
CA SER A 357 34.78 23.03 36.96
C SER A 357 35.51 23.20 38.32
N ALA A 358 34.84 23.76 39.34
CA ALA A 358 35.39 23.95 40.69
C ALA A 358 34.80 22.99 41.73
N ASP A 359 33.96 22.03 41.33
CA ASP A 359 33.30 21.10 42.25
C ASP A 359 34.29 20.09 42.86
N PRO A 360 34.26 19.85 44.19
CA PRO A 360 35.19 18.92 44.85
C PRO A 360 34.99 17.45 44.46
N ASN A 361 33.85 17.09 43.83
CA ASN A 361 33.64 15.72 43.34
C ASN A 361 34.42 15.44 42.04
N LEU A 362 34.83 16.48 41.29
CA LEU A 362 35.64 16.33 40.10
C LEU A 362 37.12 16.23 40.45
N THR A 363 37.63 15.00 40.49
CA THR A 363 39.04 14.71 40.81
C THR A 363 40.03 15.20 39.75
N VAL A 364 39.61 15.28 38.48
CA VAL A 364 40.43 15.78 37.35
C VAL A 364 39.57 16.68 36.44
N PRO A 365 39.30 17.95 36.81
CA PRO A 365 38.44 18.83 36.00
C PRO A 365 38.96 19.04 34.56
N SER A 366 40.28 19.01 34.36
CA SER A 366 40.90 19.14 33.03
C SER A 366 40.68 17.96 32.09
N ALA A 367 39.96 16.92 32.52
CA ALA A 367 39.52 15.80 31.67
C ALA A 367 38.12 16.01 31.07
N TYR A 368 37.40 17.06 31.50
CA TYR A 368 36.00 17.36 31.10
C TYR A 368 35.78 18.78 30.57
N PHE A 369 36.76 19.68 30.74
CA PHE A 369 36.63 21.10 30.42
C PHE A 369 37.78 21.54 29.50
N HIS A 370 37.50 21.64 28.21
CA HIS A 370 38.51 21.76 27.14
C HIS A 370 38.44 23.11 26.44
N GLY A 371 39.05 24.14 27.02
CA GLY A 371 39.21 25.44 26.34
C GLY A 371 39.10 26.63 27.27
N SER A 372 38.73 27.78 26.70
CA SER A 372 38.51 29.03 27.44
C SER A 372 37.05 29.31 27.77
N ASN A 373 36.11 28.78 26.99
CA ASN A 373 34.71 28.73 27.38
C ASN A 373 34.56 27.62 28.42
N LYS A 374 33.87 27.91 29.54
CA LYS A 374 33.65 26.94 30.60
C LYS A 374 32.45 26.02 30.34
N ARG A 375 31.57 26.41 29.41
CA ARG A 375 30.34 25.70 29.06
C ARG A 375 30.46 24.86 27.80
N ILE A 376 31.23 25.31 26.82
CA ILE A 376 31.38 24.61 25.53
C ILE A 376 32.85 24.27 25.32
N ASP A 377 33.15 22.98 25.21
CA ASP A 377 34.47 22.47 24.87
C ASP A 377 34.87 22.78 23.42
N ASN A 378 36.16 22.99 23.17
CA ASN A 378 36.71 23.29 21.85
C ASN A 378 37.11 22.00 21.13
N THR A 379 36.37 21.68 20.06
CA THR A 379 36.54 20.49 19.21
C THR A 379 37.40 20.70 17.96
N HIS A 380 38.04 21.86 17.78
CA HIS A 380 38.94 22.06 16.64
C HIS A 380 40.04 20.97 16.64
N PRO A 381 40.43 20.38 15.49
CA PRO A 381 41.40 19.27 15.46
C PRO A 381 42.73 19.55 16.20
N ASP A 382 43.26 20.78 16.14
CA ASP A 382 44.44 21.20 16.92
C ASP A 382 44.21 21.16 18.46
N SER A 383 42.98 21.40 18.90
CA SER A 383 42.56 21.28 20.30
C SER A 383 42.51 19.81 20.69
N LEU A 384 41.80 18.98 19.92
CA LEU A 384 41.68 17.53 20.19
C LEU A 384 43.06 16.87 20.24
N LYS A 385 43.93 17.13 19.25
CA LYS A 385 45.30 16.59 19.18
C LYS A 385 46.20 16.95 20.37
N LYS A 386 45.87 18.01 21.11
CA LYS A 386 46.57 18.39 22.34
C LYS A 386 46.14 17.54 23.54
N TYR A 387 44.89 17.08 23.58
CA TYR A 387 44.32 16.27 24.67
C TYR A 387 44.40 14.77 24.37
N PHE A 388 44.15 14.38 23.12
CA PHE A 388 44.13 13.03 22.58
C PHE A 388 45.04 12.97 21.34
N PRO A 389 46.38 12.81 21.48
CA PRO A 389 47.31 12.96 20.35
C PRO A 389 47.26 11.82 19.31
N THR A 390 46.56 10.72 19.62
CA THR A 390 46.38 9.49 18.81
C THR A 390 44.91 9.04 18.89
N GLY A 391 43.97 10.00 18.89
CA GLY A 391 42.57 9.74 19.22
C GLY A 391 42.36 9.21 20.64
N ALA A 392 41.10 8.90 20.96
CA ALA A 392 40.68 8.19 22.17
C ALA A 392 39.21 7.75 22.05
N PRO A 393 38.75 6.73 22.80
CA PRO A 393 37.32 6.43 22.94
C PRO A 393 36.58 7.56 23.66
N ILE A 394 36.00 8.52 22.93
CA ILE A 394 35.37 9.72 23.50
C ILE A 394 33.89 9.48 23.86
N ASN A 395 33.47 10.03 25.00
CA ASN A 395 32.08 10.15 25.44
C ASN A 395 31.77 11.64 25.66
N TYR A 396 30.51 12.06 25.63
CA TYR A 396 30.14 13.46 25.88
C TYR A 396 28.73 13.65 26.43
N PHE A 397 28.53 14.77 27.14
CA PHE A 397 27.21 15.35 27.41
C PHE A 397 26.99 16.56 26.49
N ILE A 398 25.77 16.66 25.95
CA ILE A 398 25.26 17.85 25.26
C ILE A 398 23.94 18.29 25.91
N MET A 399 23.90 19.50 26.46
CA MET A 399 22.87 19.93 27.42
C MET A 399 22.30 21.32 27.11
N THR A 400 21.04 21.51 27.48
CA THR A 400 20.31 22.78 27.53
C THR A 400 19.93 23.10 28.99
N GLY A 401 20.35 24.27 29.49
CA GLY A 401 19.98 24.77 30.81
C GLY A 401 20.87 25.92 31.32
N PRO A 402 20.68 26.37 32.58
CA PRO A 402 19.61 25.96 33.49
C PRO A 402 18.28 26.65 33.15
N PHE A 403 17.17 25.92 33.28
CA PHE A 403 15.82 26.50 33.25
C PHE A 403 15.00 26.12 34.50
N THR A 404 13.80 26.70 34.60
CA THR A 404 12.80 26.38 35.64
C THR A 404 11.62 25.67 34.99
N LEU A 405 11.12 24.60 35.60
CA LEU A 405 9.98 23.80 35.17
C LEU A 405 8.94 23.74 36.30
N ASN A 406 7.84 24.47 36.15
CA ASN A 406 6.77 24.58 37.14
C ASN A 406 5.92 23.29 37.21
N PRO A 407 5.15 23.06 38.29
CA PRO A 407 4.20 21.95 38.37
C PRO A 407 3.24 21.95 37.18
N ASN A 408 3.08 20.80 36.51
CA ASN A 408 2.31 20.62 35.27
C ASN A 408 2.81 21.41 34.04
N GLU A 409 3.97 22.05 34.11
CA GLU A 409 4.61 22.60 32.91
C GLU A 409 5.21 21.47 32.08
N THR A 410 5.00 21.53 30.77
CA THR A 410 5.60 20.64 29.77
C THR A 410 6.53 21.44 28.89
N VAL A 411 7.76 20.93 28.69
CA VAL A 411 8.72 21.41 27.69
C VAL A 411 8.93 20.34 26.64
N GLN A 412 9.46 20.73 25.48
CA GLN A 412 9.78 19.80 24.39
C GLN A 412 11.29 19.70 24.20
N SER A 413 11.73 18.56 23.67
CA SER A 413 13.06 18.39 23.10
C SER A 413 13.00 17.40 21.96
N SER A 414 13.86 17.54 20.96
CA SER A 414 13.94 16.60 19.84
C SER A 414 15.36 16.48 19.34
N ILE A 415 15.76 15.27 18.95
CA ILE A 415 17.03 14.99 18.31
C ILE A 415 16.84 14.15 17.06
N GLY A 416 17.76 14.28 16.11
CA GLY A 416 17.93 13.29 15.06
C GLY A 416 19.35 12.73 15.09
N LEU A 417 19.48 11.42 14.93
CA LEU A 417 20.74 10.77 14.62
C LEU A 417 20.89 10.68 13.11
N VAL A 418 22.10 10.93 12.64
CA VAL A 418 22.47 10.99 11.23
C VAL A 418 23.68 10.08 11.02
N MET A 419 23.60 9.21 10.02
CA MET A 419 24.75 8.46 9.50
C MET A 419 25.20 9.03 8.15
N GLY A 420 26.42 8.67 7.73
CA GLY A 420 26.91 8.87 6.38
C GLY A 420 28.28 8.22 6.19
N SER A 421 28.66 7.93 4.94
CA SER A 421 29.95 7.29 4.62
C SER A 421 31.13 8.21 4.96
N SER A 422 32.15 7.64 5.61
CA SER A 422 33.46 8.28 5.82
C SER A 422 34.34 8.28 4.58
N GLY A 423 33.89 7.64 3.48
CA GLY A 423 34.66 7.42 2.26
C GLY A 423 35.80 6.40 2.43
N SER A 424 36.40 6.02 1.30
CA SER A 424 37.34 4.88 1.22
C SER A 424 38.83 5.28 1.21
N VAL A 425 39.17 6.53 1.59
CA VAL A 425 40.56 7.04 1.55
C VAL A 425 41.16 7.05 2.95
N PRO A 426 42.21 6.24 3.22
CA PRO A 426 42.89 6.25 4.52
C PRO A 426 43.46 7.63 4.88
N ASN A 427 43.32 7.95 6.16
CA ASN A 427 43.75 9.16 6.87
C ASN A 427 43.07 10.43 6.34
N GLN A 428 41.92 10.27 5.65
CA GLN A 428 41.12 11.33 5.04
C GLN A 428 39.62 11.00 5.16
N PRO A 429 39.04 11.03 6.38
CA PRO A 429 37.60 10.86 6.55
C PRO A 429 36.83 11.98 5.84
N ASP A 430 35.92 11.61 4.94
CA ASP A 430 34.99 12.52 4.27
C ASP A 430 33.74 12.70 5.15
N THR A 431 33.21 13.93 5.20
CA THR A 431 31.98 14.25 5.94
C THR A 431 30.86 14.74 5.00
N SER A 432 31.10 14.75 3.68
CA SER A 432 30.19 15.32 2.69
C SER A 432 28.80 14.69 2.73
N ASP A 433 28.75 13.37 2.91
CA ASP A 433 27.54 12.56 2.96
C ASP A 433 26.72 12.84 4.23
N LEU A 434 27.35 12.66 5.40
CA LEU A 434 26.80 13.03 6.71
C LEU A 434 26.25 14.47 6.73
N MET A 435 26.96 15.41 6.13
CA MET A 435 26.57 16.82 6.06
C MET A 435 25.42 17.09 5.07
N ASN A 436 25.17 16.20 4.11
CA ASN A 436 23.96 16.25 3.29
C ASN A 436 22.77 15.71 4.08
N ASN A 437 22.90 14.54 4.70
CA ASN A 437 21.86 13.91 5.51
C ASN A 437 21.43 14.80 6.69
N MET A 438 22.38 15.48 7.35
CA MET A 438 22.10 16.49 8.38
C MET A 438 21.26 17.68 7.87
N ARG A 439 21.50 18.16 6.64
CA ARG A 439 20.70 19.25 6.05
C ARG A 439 19.29 18.78 5.69
N VAL A 440 19.13 17.51 5.31
CA VAL A 440 17.79 16.94 5.08
C VAL A 440 17.04 16.80 6.40
N LEU A 441 17.69 16.33 7.46
CA LEU A 441 17.12 16.30 8.81
C LEU A 441 16.61 17.67 9.27
N GLN A 442 17.39 18.74 9.06
CA GLN A 442 16.94 20.10 9.41
C GLN A 442 15.70 20.53 8.61
N GLN A 443 15.67 20.28 7.29
CA GLN A 443 14.48 20.57 6.47
C GLN A 443 13.25 19.73 6.87
N MET A 444 13.45 18.51 7.37
CA MET A 444 12.37 17.69 7.92
C MET A 444 11.87 18.27 9.25
N TYR A 445 12.76 18.74 10.13
CA TYR A 445 12.36 19.35 11.40
C TYR A 445 11.45 20.58 11.20
N ASP A 446 11.80 21.48 10.27
CA ASP A 446 10.97 22.62 9.85
C ASP A 446 9.54 22.23 9.38
N ARG A 447 9.38 20.98 8.92
CA ARG A 447 8.14 20.39 8.40
C ARG A 447 7.46 19.46 9.42
N GLY A 448 7.86 19.50 10.68
CA GLY A 448 7.32 18.59 11.71
C GLY A 448 7.67 17.12 11.43
N PHE A 449 8.91 16.89 10.99
CA PHE A 449 9.51 15.61 10.57
C PHE A 449 8.91 14.97 9.30
N GLN A 450 8.00 15.66 8.59
CA GLN A 450 7.38 15.17 7.36
C GLN A 450 8.20 15.54 6.10
N GLY A 451 8.11 14.69 5.08
CA GLY A 451 8.62 14.94 3.73
C GLY A 451 7.75 14.24 2.69
N SER A 452 8.05 14.46 1.39
CA SER A 452 7.34 13.80 0.29
C SER A 452 7.40 12.28 0.47
N GLY A 453 6.32 11.57 0.20
CA GLY A 453 6.22 10.14 0.47
C GLY A 453 5.34 9.40 -0.52
N PRO A 454 5.46 8.07 -0.55
CA PRO A 454 4.74 7.25 -1.50
C PRO A 454 3.23 7.30 -1.28
N PRO A 455 2.43 6.88 -2.29
CA PRO A 455 1.01 6.66 -2.12
C PRO A 455 0.72 5.67 -0.99
N LYS A 456 -0.51 5.72 -0.46
CA LYS A 456 -0.95 4.81 0.61
C LYS A 456 -0.72 3.36 0.21
N THR A 457 -0.15 2.58 1.14
CA THR A 457 0.05 1.13 0.97
C THR A 457 -1.28 0.44 0.70
N PRO A 458 -1.39 -0.39 -0.35
CA PRO A 458 -2.61 -1.16 -0.61
C PRO A 458 -2.82 -2.27 0.43
N ILE A 459 -4.04 -2.79 0.49
CA ILE A 459 -4.42 -3.97 1.27
C ILE A 459 -4.45 -5.18 0.34
N VAL A 460 -3.48 -6.08 0.48
CA VAL A 460 -3.29 -7.24 -0.39
C VAL A 460 -3.94 -8.49 0.23
N LYS A 461 -4.53 -9.32 -0.63
CA LYS A 461 -4.96 -10.68 -0.28
C LYS A 461 -4.46 -11.66 -1.34
N ALA A 462 -4.18 -12.89 -0.94
CA ALA A 462 -3.78 -13.96 -1.84
C ALA A 462 -4.75 -15.15 -1.79
N THR A 463 -4.79 -15.94 -2.87
CA THR A 463 -5.55 -17.19 -2.96
C THR A 463 -4.72 -18.23 -3.69
N ALA A 464 -4.56 -19.40 -3.06
CA ALA A 464 -3.77 -20.51 -3.58
C ALA A 464 -4.50 -21.28 -4.71
N GLY A 465 -3.72 -21.75 -5.68
CA GLY A 465 -4.13 -22.71 -6.72
C GLY A 465 -3.06 -23.75 -7.00
N ASP A 466 -3.33 -24.66 -7.95
CA ASP A 466 -2.36 -25.68 -8.38
C ASP A 466 -1.26 -25.01 -9.24
N LYS A 467 -0.06 -24.85 -8.66
CA LYS A 467 1.10 -24.17 -9.25
C LYS A 467 0.89 -22.69 -9.59
N GLU A 468 -0.08 -22.06 -8.94
CA GLU A 468 -0.38 -20.65 -9.12
C GLU A 468 -0.84 -19.99 -7.82
N VAL A 469 -0.64 -18.68 -7.73
CA VAL A 469 -1.17 -17.83 -6.67
C VAL A 469 -1.82 -16.63 -7.33
N ARG A 470 -3.08 -16.37 -6.97
CA ARG A 470 -3.76 -15.14 -7.36
C ARG A 470 -3.63 -14.13 -6.23
N LEU A 471 -3.09 -12.95 -6.55
CA LEU A 471 -3.06 -11.76 -5.71
C LEU A 471 -4.21 -10.84 -6.10
N VAL A 472 -4.74 -10.12 -5.12
CA VAL A 472 -5.70 -9.02 -5.30
C VAL A 472 -5.41 -7.91 -4.30
N TRP A 473 -5.71 -6.66 -4.66
CA TRP A 473 -5.54 -5.52 -3.77
C TRP A 473 -6.62 -4.45 -3.97
N ASP A 474 -6.66 -3.44 -3.10
CA ASP A 474 -7.58 -2.31 -3.16
C ASP A 474 -6.97 -1.08 -3.87
N SER A 475 -7.85 -0.13 -4.23
CA SER A 475 -7.50 1.09 -4.97
C SER A 475 -7.17 2.30 -4.08
N ALA A 476 -7.01 2.11 -2.76
CA ALA A 476 -6.86 3.21 -1.79
C ALA A 476 -5.61 4.08 -2.02
N ALA A 477 -4.62 3.57 -2.75
CA ALA A 477 -3.43 4.29 -3.18
C ALA A 477 -3.74 5.40 -4.22
N GLU A 478 -4.65 5.14 -5.15
CA GLU A 478 -4.95 6.02 -6.30
C GLU A 478 -5.54 7.37 -5.87
N ASP A 479 -6.35 7.35 -4.81
CA ASP A 479 -6.97 8.52 -4.21
C ASP A 479 -6.11 9.23 -3.16
N SER A 480 -4.96 8.65 -2.80
CA SER A 480 -4.07 9.21 -1.79
C SER A 480 -3.44 10.52 -2.24
N LYS A 481 -3.07 11.34 -1.26
CA LYS A 481 -2.38 12.61 -1.49
C LYS A 481 -1.04 12.59 -0.80
N ASP A 482 0.00 13.04 -1.48
CA ASP A 482 1.28 13.27 -0.85
C ASP A 482 1.15 14.32 0.27
N ALA A 483 1.75 14.00 1.42
CA ALA A 483 1.58 14.75 2.66
C ALA A 483 2.25 16.13 2.65
N LEU A 484 3.24 16.34 1.77
CA LEU A 484 4.00 17.59 1.68
C LEU A 484 3.46 18.54 0.59
N THR A 485 3.09 17.99 -0.57
CA THR A 485 2.65 18.76 -1.75
C THR A 485 1.13 18.88 -1.88
N GLY A 486 0.37 18.03 -1.18
CA GLY A 486 -1.11 17.99 -1.22
C GLY A 486 -1.71 17.50 -2.54
N LYS A 487 -0.88 17.04 -3.48
CA LYS A 487 -1.29 16.55 -4.80
C LYS A 487 -1.71 15.08 -4.74
N LYS A 488 -2.51 14.64 -5.71
CA LYS A 488 -2.62 13.23 -6.08
C LYS A 488 -1.62 12.98 -7.21
N ASP A 489 -0.62 12.17 -6.96
CA ASP A 489 0.52 11.91 -7.84
C ASP A 489 0.88 10.43 -7.96
N PHE A 490 0.01 9.54 -7.48
CA PHE A 490 0.01 8.10 -7.80
C PHE A 490 0.28 7.84 -9.29
N GLU A 491 1.10 6.82 -9.55
CA GLU A 491 1.50 6.38 -10.88
C GLU A 491 1.19 4.89 -11.12
N GLY A 492 1.39 4.03 -10.10
CA GLY A 492 1.11 2.61 -10.30
C GLY A 492 1.37 1.68 -9.11
N TYR A 493 1.37 0.39 -9.42
CA TYR A 493 1.67 -0.72 -8.52
C TYR A 493 2.84 -1.55 -9.04
N LYS A 494 3.73 -1.98 -8.13
CA LYS A 494 4.80 -2.95 -8.40
C LYS A 494 4.59 -4.19 -7.54
N ILE A 495 4.71 -5.37 -8.14
CA ILE A 495 4.52 -6.66 -7.47
C ILE A 495 5.87 -7.35 -7.32
N TYR A 496 6.17 -7.78 -6.10
CA TYR A 496 7.37 -8.50 -5.74
C TYR A 496 7.01 -9.88 -5.20
N ARG A 497 7.94 -10.84 -5.37
CA ARG A 497 7.87 -12.16 -4.76
C ARG A 497 9.17 -12.45 -4.02
N SER A 498 9.04 -12.99 -2.83
CA SER A 498 10.12 -13.55 -2.02
C SER A 498 9.99 -15.07 -2.02
N ASP A 499 11.12 -15.74 -2.23
CA ASP A 499 11.27 -17.19 -2.13
C ASP A 499 11.96 -17.59 -0.79
N ASP A 500 12.19 -16.64 0.14
CA ASP A 500 13.00 -16.80 1.36
C ASP A 500 12.43 -16.15 2.65
N LEU A 501 11.10 -16.01 2.71
CA LEU A 501 10.33 -15.45 3.83
C LEU A 501 10.55 -13.94 4.07
N GLY A 502 10.64 -13.15 3.00
CA GLY A 502 10.69 -11.69 3.02
C GLY A 502 12.11 -11.10 3.13
N LYS A 503 13.16 -11.93 3.07
CA LYS A 503 14.56 -11.46 3.18
C LYS A 503 15.04 -10.85 1.87
N THR A 504 14.63 -11.42 0.72
CA THR A 504 14.93 -10.88 -0.60
C THR A 504 13.70 -10.88 -1.50
N TRP A 505 13.49 -9.79 -2.24
CA TRP A 505 12.28 -9.57 -3.02
C TRP A 505 12.47 -9.86 -4.53
N GLY A 506 13.20 -10.94 -4.82
CA GLY A 506 13.49 -11.43 -6.17
C GLY A 506 14.94 -11.18 -6.58
N SER A 507 15.18 -10.87 -7.86
CA SER A 507 16.54 -10.59 -8.35
C SER A 507 17.02 -9.22 -7.86
N PRO A 508 18.19 -9.10 -7.20
CA PRO A 508 18.71 -7.81 -6.77
C PRO A 508 19.07 -6.93 -7.98
N ILE A 509 18.77 -5.65 -7.85
CA ILE A 509 19.27 -4.57 -8.71
C ILE A 509 20.49 -4.01 -8.00
N THR A 510 21.62 -3.91 -8.69
CA THR A 510 22.86 -3.39 -8.12
C THR A 510 23.31 -2.08 -8.74
N ASP A 511 24.04 -1.28 -7.97
CA ASP A 511 24.76 -0.11 -8.46
C ASP A 511 25.99 -0.49 -9.34
N HIS A 512 26.85 0.48 -9.66
CA HIS A 512 28.08 0.24 -10.42
C HIS A 512 29.16 -0.54 -9.64
N PHE A 513 29.07 -0.56 -8.31
CA PHE A 513 30.04 -1.20 -7.42
C PHE A 513 29.64 -2.63 -7.04
N GLY A 514 28.35 -2.97 -7.20
CA GLY A 514 27.77 -4.29 -6.90
C GLY A 514 26.87 -4.30 -5.66
N ASN A 515 26.63 -3.16 -5.02
CA ASN A 515 25.78 -3.04 -3.83
C ASN A 515 24.31 -3.16 -4.26
N VAL A 516 23.47 -3.80 -3.44
CA VAL A 516 22.04 -3.99 -3.76
C VAL A 516 21.27 -2.71 -3.44
N VAL A 517 20.72 -2.06 -4.48
CA VAL A 517 19.94 -0.81 -4.38
C VAL A 517 18.44 -1.02 -4.59
N GLY A 518 17.99 -2.27 -4.62
CA GLY A 518 16.60 -2.65 -4.76
C GLY A 518 16.44 -4.04 -5.37
N TYR A 519 15.21 -4.39 -5.72
CA TYR A 519 14.88 -5.68 -6.34
C TYR A 519 14.07 -5.47 -7.63
N LYS A 520 14.15 -6.43 -8.54
CA LYS A 520 13.37 -6.42 -9.77
C LYS A 520 11.94 -6.96 -9.49
N PRO A 521 10.88 -6.16 -9.65
CA PRO A 521 9.51 -6.65 -9.52
C PRO A 521 9.19 -7.69 -10.59
N ILE A 522 8.28 -8.63 -10.27
CA ILE A 522 7.78 -9.63 -11.22
C ILE A 522 6.77 -9.03 -12.20
N LYS A 523 6.09 -7.94 -11.81
CA LYS A 523 5.14 -7.19 -12.65
C LYS A 523 5.06 -5.74 -12.17
N ILE A 524 4.86 -4.83 -13.12
CA ILE A 524 4.51 -3.41 -12.89
C ILE A 524 3.19 -3.16 -13.62
N PHE A 525 2.34 -2.34 -13.01
CA PHE A 525 1.10 -1.77 -13.54
C PHE A 525 1.14 -0.27 -13.31
N ASP A 526 0.94 0.52 -14.35
CA ASP A 526 1.18 1.97 -14.37
C ASP A 526 0.12 2.68 -15.23
N LEU A 527 -0.12 3.97 -14.96
CA LEU A 527 -1.12 4.75 -15.70
C LEU A 527 -0.74 4.84 -17.19
N ILE A 528 -1.74 5.00 -18.04
CA ILE A 528 -1.54 5.28 -19.47
C ILE A 528 -1.60 6.80 -19.65
N ASP A 529 -0.58 7.51 -19.15
CA ASP A 529 -0.47 8.97 -19.20
C ASP A 529 0.78 9.48 -19.97
N GLY A 530 1.71 8.58 -20.32
CA GLY A 530 2.97 8.86 -20.99
C GLY A 530 4.19 8.94 -20.08
N ILE A 531 4.02 8.83 -18.76
CA ILE A 531 5.11 8.71 -17.77
C ILE A 531 5.54 7.25 -17.67
N LYS A 532 6.74 6.93 -18.16
CA LYS A 532 7.26 5.55 -18.17
C LYS A 532 8.78 5.47 -18.34
N GLY A 533 9.32 4.26 -18.17
CA GLY A 533 10.75 4.01 -18.23
C GLY A 533 11.45 4.48 -16.94
N PRO A 534 12.72 4.91 -17.00
CA PRO A 534 13.45 5.34 -15.81
C PRO A 534 12.94 6.69 -15.27
N ASP A 535 12.82 6.80 -13.95
CA ASP A 535 12.60 8.09 -13.27
C ASP A 535 13.76 9.07 -13.57
N PRO A 536 13.51 10.38 -13.80
CA PRO A 536 14.57 11.32 -14.17
C PRO A 536 15.57 11.66 -13.06
N ALA A 537 15.20 11.46 -11.79
CA ALA A 537 16.00 11.80 -10.61
C ALA A 537 16.60 10.55 -9.93
N PHE A 538 15.94 9.39 -10.01
CA PHE A 538 16.37 8.15 -9.38
C PHE A 538 16.35 6.94 -10.33
N ASN A 539 17.25 5.97 -10.12
CA ASN A 539 17.39 4.81 -11.01
C ASN A 539 16.34 3.71 -10.73
N GLN A 540 15.06 4.03 -10.89
CA GLN A 540 13.95 3.08 -10.81
C GLN A 540 13.06 3.13 -12.05
N SER A 541 12.28 2.07 -12.29
CA SER A 541 11.28 2.03 -13.35
C SER A 541 9.94 2.59 -12.88
N LEU A 542 9.35 3.47 -13.69
CA LEU A 542 7.98 3.98 -13.57
C LEU A 542 6.96 3.13 -14.34
N GLY A 543 7.40 2.18 -15.17
CA GLY A 543 6.52 1.31 -15.95
C GLY A 543 6.72 1.43 -17.46
N ASP A 544 5.70 1.10 -18.25
CA ASP A 544 5.70 0.96 -19.72
C ASP A 544 4.42 1.52 -20.42
N ASP A 545 3.57 2.28 -19.72
CA ASP A 545 2.14 2.59 -20.00
C ASP A 545 1.28 1.31 -20.08
N SER A 546 1.35 0.42 -19.08
CA SER A 546 0.67 -0.89 -19.15
C SER A 546 -0.80 -0.90 -18.72
N GLY A 547 -1.29 0.14 -18.04
CA GLY A 547 -2.60 0.19 -17.42
C GLY A 547 -2.60 -0.31 -15.97
N ILE A 548 -3.57 0.16 -15.19
CA ILE A 548 -3.78 -0.26 -13.80
C ILE A 548 -4.69 -1.50 -13.74
N GLU A 549 -4.22 -2.50 -13.00
CA GLU A 549 -4.96 -3.69 -12.59
C GLU A 549 -4.94 -3.78 -11.05
N HIS A 550 -5.91 -4.47 -10.46
CA HIS A 550 -6.04 -4.79 -9.03
C HIS A 550 -5.94 -6.29 -8.75
N SER A 551 -5.50 -7.07 -9.73
CA SER A 551 -5.30 -8.51 -9.59
C SER A 551 -4.11 -9.00 -10.40
N PHE A 552 -3.47 -10.08 -9.94
CA PHE A 552 -2.35 -10.70 -10.65
C PHE A 552 -2.32 -12.20 -10.38
N ILE A 553 -1.83 -13.00 -11.32
CA ILE A 553 -1.68 -14.46 -11.15
C ILE A 553 -0.23 -14.84 -11.43
N ASP A 554 0.54 -15.15 -10.38
CA ASP A 554 1.83 -15.83 -10.57
C ASP A 554 1.59 -17.32 -10.87
N ARG A 555 2.37 -17.88 -11.80
CA ARG A 555 2.15 -19.19 -12.41
C ARG A 555 3.45 -19.96 -12.51
N ASN A 556 3.34 -21.30 -12.55
CA ASN A 556 4.46 -22.25 -12.60
C ASN A 556 5.22 -22.39 -11.26
N LEU A 557 4.53 -22.13 -10.15
CA LEU A 557 5.06 -22.28 -8.80
C LEU A 557 5.20 -23.74 -8.39
N LEU A 558 6.02 -24.01 -7.37
CA LEU A 558 6.15 -25.34 -6.77
C LEU A 558 5.12 -25.52 -5.64
N ASN A 559 4.20 -26.46 -5.81
CA ASN A 559 3.24 -26.79 -4.75
C ASN A 559 3.95 -27.27 -3.48
N GLY A 560 3.54 -26.75 -2.33
CA GLY A 560 4.13 -27.05 -1.03
C GLY A 560 5.32 -26.18 -0.63
N VAL A 561 5.81 -25.29 -1.52
CA VAL A 561 6.75 -24.23 -1.15
C VAL A 561 5.95 -23.02 -0.68
N GLU A 562 6.38 -22.33 0.37
CA GLU A 562 5.78 -21.07 0.82
C GLU A 562 6.36 -19.90 0.02
N TYR A 563 5.49 -19.10 -0.59
CA TYR A 563 5.87 -17.89 -1.31
C TYR A 563 5.31 -16.67 -0.59
N TRP A 564 6.11 -15.62 -0.48
CA TRP A 564 5.69 -14.32 0.05
C TRP A 564 5.54 -13.34 -1.11
N TYR A 565 4.52 -12.49 -1.06
CA TYR A 565 4.26 -11.46 -2.07
C TYR A 565 4.07 -10.10 -1.40
N CYS A 566 4.56 -9.07 -2.06
CA CYS A 566 4.45 -7.67 -1.63
C CYS A 566 3.96 -6.84 -2.82
N VAL A 567 2.94 -5.98 -2.62
CA VAL A 567 2.46 -5.04 -3.64
C VAL A 567 2.67 -3.61 -3.14
N THR A 568 3.62 -2.89 -3.74
CA THR A 568 3.91 -1.50 -3.38
C THR A 568 3.20 -0.56 -4.35
N ALA A 569 2.53 0.47 -3.85
CA ALA A 569 2.12 1.59 -4.69
C ALA A 569 3.30 2.55 -4.91
N PHE A 570 3.35 3.26 -6.04
CA PHE A 570 4.35 4.29 -6.30
C PHE A 570 3.76 5.52 -6.97
N ASP A 571 4.33 6.68 -6.67
CA ASP A 571 3.99 7.97 -7.29
C ASP A 571 4.91 8.26 -8.50
N LYS A 572 4.58 9.33 -9.23
CA LYS A 572 5.30 9.76 -10.43
C LYS A 572 6.53 10.63 -10.16
N GLY A 573 6.75 11.05 -8.91
CA GLY A 573 7.77 12.02 -8.54
C GLY A 573 7.73 13.32 -9.36
N ASN A 574 8.89 13.95 -9.51
CA ASN A 574 9.04 15.14 -10.34
C ASN A 574 9.67 14.80 -11.69
N GLN A 575 8.88 14.86 -12.75
CA GLN A 575 9.26 14.56 -14.13
C GLN A 575 10.22 15.60 -14.77
N LYS A 576 11.12 16.20 -13.99
CA LYS A 576 12.14 17.16 -14.41
C LYS A 576 13.52 16.71 -13.92
N PRO A 577 14.51 16.51 -14.81
CA PRO A 577 15.86 16.08 -14.43
C PRO A 577 16.59 16.99 -13.44
N ASP A 578 16.17 18.25 -13.32
CA ASP A 578 16.79 19.25 -12.43
C ASP A 578 16.24 19.18 -10.98
N SER A 579 15.32 18.25 -10.69
CA SER A 579 14.67 18.08 -9.39
C SER A 579 15.33 16.98 -8.57
N LEU A 580 15.43 17.17 -7.25
CA LEU A 580 15.81 16.12 -6.29
C LEU A 580 14.60 15.32 -5.76
N GLU A 581 13.38 15.72 -6.15
CA GLU A 581 12.14 15.01 -5.80
C GLU A 581 11.89 13.88 -6.81
N GLN A 582 12.48 12.72 -6.53
CA GLN A 582 12.25 11.45 -7.21
C GLN A 582 10.83 10.90 -6.98
N SER A 583 10.44 9.88 -7.77
CA SER A 583 9.32 9.00 -7.43
C SER A 583 9.56 8.26 -6.11
N TYR A 584 8.53 8.09 -5.29
CA TYR A 584 8.57 7.19 -4.13
C TYR A 584 7.66 5.99 -4.32
N GLN A 585 8.07 4.86 -3.75
CA GLN A 585 7.27 3.65 -3.64
C GLN A 585 7.07 3.28 -2.17
N SER A 586 5.96 2.62 -1.83
CA SER A 586 5.77 2.05 -0.50
C SER A 586 6.94 1.12 -0.15
N PRO A 587 7.36 1.02 1.12
CA PRO A 587 8.43 0.12 1.52
C PRO A 587 8.10 -1.33 1.15
N LEU A 588 9.15 -2.12 0.88
CA LEU A 588 9.00 -3.57 0.75
C LEU A 588 8.74 -4.17 2.14
N GLY A 589 7.82 -5.13 2.21
CA GLY A 589 7.45 -5.73 3.48
C GLY A 589 8.56 -6.58 4.10
N SER A 590 8.59 -6.62 5.43
CA SER A 590 9.39 -7.54 6.24
C SER A 590 8.53 -8.51 7.06
N SER A 591 7.20 -8.38 7.05
CA SER A 591 6.29 -9.27 7.77
C SER A 591 4.92 -9.43 7.09
N THR A 592 4.29 -10.59 7.26
CA THR A 592 2.88 -10.84 6.86
C THR A 592 1.84 -10.11 7.73
N LEU A 593 2.28 -9.32 8.72
CA LEU A 593 1.44 -8.41 9.49
C LEU A 593 1.20 -7.07 8.75
N GLU A 594 2.05 -6.73 7.77
CA GLU A 594 1.91 -5.50 7.00
C GLU A 594 0.85 -5.69 5.89
N SER A 595 -0.07 -4.72 5.74
CA SER A 595 -1.27 -4.88 4.90
C SER A 595 -1.00 -5.23 3.44
N HIS A 596 0.17 -4.85 2.93
CA HIS A 596 0.60 -5.00 1.54
C HIS A 596 1.43 -6.27 1.31
N THR A 597 1.58 -7.13 2.33
CA THR A 597 2.46 -8.31 2.32
C THR A 597 1.72 -9.57 2.78
N VAL A 598 1.80 -10.64 1.99
CA VAL A 598 1.05 -11.88 2.23
C VAL A 598 1.91 -13.12 1.95
N SER A 599 1.74 -14.19 2.73
CA SER A 599 2.31 -15.50 2.42
C SER A 599 1.25 -16.52 2.00
N VAL A 600 1.59 -17.37 1.04
CA VAL A 600 0.73 -18.44 0.53
C VAL A 600 1.57 -19.66 0.11
N VAL A 601 1.03 -20.85 0.41
CA VAL A 601 1.53 -22.13 -0.10
C VAL A 601 0.61 -22.60 -1.24
N PRO A 602 1.00 -22.51 -2.53
CA PRO A 602 0.26 -23.12 -3.64
C PRO A 602 0.14 -24.64 -3.48
N GLY A 603 -0.93 -25.20 -4.02
CA GLY A 603 -1.27 -26.59 -3.86
C GLY A 603 -2.57 -26.99 -4.55
N VAL A 604 -2.75 -28.29 -4.72
CA VAL A 604 -4.01 -28.83 -5.26
C VAL A 604 -5.14 -28.60 -4.27
N ARG A 605 -6.33 -28.20 -4.76
CA ARG A 605 -7.55 -28.17 -3.95
C ARG A 605 -7.98 -29.60 -3.56
N PRO A 606 -8.77 -29.78 -2.48
CA PRO A 606 -9.25 -31.08 -2.06
C PRO A 606 -9.99 -31.82 -3.17
N GLN A 607 -9.85 -33.14 -3.24
CA GLN A 607 -10.46 -33.92 -4.33
C GLN A 607 -12.01 -33.86 -4.35
N ASN A 608 -12.63 -33.56 -3.21
CA ASN A 608 -14.06 -33.40 -3.05
C ASN A 608 -14.53 -31.93 -2.97
N TYR A 609 -13.65 -30.98 -3.31
CA TYR A 609 -13.97 -29.55 -3.45
C TYR A 609 -14.97 -29.32 -4.60
N LEU A 610 -16.09 -28.69 -4.27
CA LEU A 610 -17.02 -28.12 -5.24
C LEU A 610 -16.79 -26.60 -5.28
N PRO A 611 -16.38 -26.04 -6.43
CA PRO A 611 -16.18 -24.59 -6.55
C PRO A 611 -17.49 -23.84 -6.27
N PRO A 612 -17.41 -22.58 -5.83
CA PRO A 612 -18.57 -21.70 -5.84
C PRO A 612 -19.10 -21.55 -7.27
N GLU A 613 -20.41 -21.42 -7.37
CA GLU A 613 -21.14 -21.27 -8.63
C GLU A 613 -22.00 -20.00 -8.57
N TYR A 614 -22.48 -19.55 -9.72
CA TYR A 614 -23.48 -18.50 -9.81
C TYR A 614 -24.65 -18.92 -10.71
N TYR A 615 -25.81 -18.30 -10.50
CA TYR A 615 -27.03 -18.54 -11.26
C TYR A 615 -27.74 -17.21 -11.53
N PRO A 616 -28.39 -16.99 -12.69
CA PRO A 616 -28.49 -17.90 -13.83
C PRO A 616 -27.19 -18.02 -14.62
N SER A 617 -27.09 -19.03 -15.49
CA SER A 617 -25.99 -19.09 -16.46
C SER A 617 -26.02 -17.89 -17.41
N LEU A 618 -24.84 -17.37 -17.77
CA LEU A 618 -24.69 -16.30 -18.75
C LEU A 618 -25.34 -16.69 -20.10
N ASN A 619 -25.84 -15.68 -20.81
CA ASN A 619 -26.38 -15.79 -22.15
C ASN A 619 -25.24 -15.94 -23.20
N THR A 620 -25.61 -16.04 -24.48
CA THR A 620 -24.64 -16.18 -25.59
C THR A 620 -23.72 -14.96 -25.80
N GLU A 621 -24.04 -13.83 -25.19
CA GLU A 621 -23.26 -12.58 -25.23
C GLU A 621 -22.38 -12.41 -23.97
N GLY A 622 -22.34 -13.41 -23.07
CA GLY A 622 -21.53 -13.38 -21.85
C GLY A 622 -22.16 -12.61 -20.69
N SER A 623 -23.45 -12.26 -20.77
CA SER A 623 -24.16 -11.49 -19.73
C SER A 623 -25.19 -12.34 -18.98
N PHE A 624 -25.45 -12.03 -17.71
CA PHE A 624 -26.70 -12.43 -17.06
C PHE A 624 -27.91 -11.94 -17.87
N PRO A 625 -29.05 -12.65 -17.87
CA PRO A 625 -30.25 -12.21 -18.58
C PRO A 625 -30.82 -10.91 -17.98
N PRO A 626 -31.08 -9.87 -18.80
CA PRO A 626 -31.70 -8.64 -18.31
C PRO A 626 -33.17 -8.85 -17.94
N ILE A 627 -33.60 -8.19 -16.86
CA ILE A 627 -34.99 -8.12 -16.41
C ILE A 627 -35.49 -6.69 -16.64
N GLY A 628 -36.70 -6.52 -17.20
CA GLY A 628 -37.22 -5.20 -17.59
C GLY A 628 -37.11 -4.87 -19.10
N GLY A 629 -36.80 -5.87 -19.92
CA GLY A 629 -36.83 -5.81 -21.38
C GLY A 629 -35.47 -6.10 -22.02
N VAL A 630 -35.39 -5.95 -23.34
CA VAL A 630 -34.16 -6.22 -24.11
C VAL A 630 -33.03 -5.26 -23.69
N CYS A 631 -31.83 -5.81 -23.51
CA CYS A 631 -30.60 -5.06 -23.24
C CYS A 631 -29.43 -5.82 -23.85
N GLN A 632 -28.44 -5.07 -24.37
CA GLN A 632 -27.20 -5.58 -24.96
C GLN A 632 -25.97 -5.19 -24.11
N GLY A 633 -26.17 -4.46 -23.01
CA GLY A 633 -25.12 -4.26 -22.02
C GLY A 633 -24.81 -5.56 -21.27
N ILE A 634 -23.53 -5.76 -20.97
CA ILE A 634 -23.02 -6.98 -20.34
C ILE A 634 -22.91 -6.76 -18.84
N ILE A 635 -23.62 -7.57 -18.06
CA ILE A 635 -23.36 -7.76 -16.63
C ILE A 635 -22.91 -9.20 -16.40
N SER A 636 -21.73 -9.40 -15.85
CA SER A 636 -21.17 -10.71 -15.49
C SER A 636 -20.32 -10.61 -14.22
N ILE A 637 -19.84 -11.74 -13.69
CA ILE A 637 -18.90 -11.78 -12.58
C ILE A 637 -17.74 -12.75 -12.82
N ASP A 638 -16.54 -12.39 -12.36
CA ASP A 638 -15.43 -13.33 -12.14
C ASP A 638 -15.32 -13.65 -10.64
N ILE A 639 -15.13 -14.92 -10.28
CA ILE A 639 -14.97 -15.33 -8.87
C ILE A 639 -13.48 -15.28 -8.53
N VAL A 640 -13.08 -14.19 -7.88
CA VAL A 640 -11.68 -13.86 -7.62
C VAL A 640 -11.19 -14.44 -6.29
N GLN A 641 -12.05 -14.48 -5.26
CA GLN A 641 -11.78 -15.04 -3.94
C GLN A 641 -12.88 -16.06 -3.55
N PRO A 642 -12.77 -17.32 -4.01
CA PRO A 642 -13.80 -18.35 -3.86
C PRO A 642 -14.32 -18.56 -2.43
N ASP A 643 -13.44 -18.41 -1.44
CA ASP A 643 -13.74 -18.67 -0.03
C ASP A 643 -14.44 -17.48 0.67
N SER A 644 -14.53 -16.33 -0.01
CA SER A 644 -15.29 -15.14 0.44
C SER A 644 -16.72 -15.06 -0.11
N ILE A 645 -17.11 -15.97 -1.01
CA ILE A 645 -18.45 -16.00 -1.62
C ILE A 645 -19.53 -16.24 -0.55
N THR A 646 -20.52 -15.36 -0.46
CA THR A 646 -21.53 -15.39 0.61
C THR A 646 -22.72 -16.30 0.33
N GLY A 647 -22.96 -16.72 -0.91
CA GLY A 647 -24.10 -17.57 -1.27
C GLY A 647 -25.45 -16.85 -1.34
N ASP A 648 -25.42 -15.51 -1.32
CA ASP A 648 -26.58 -14.61 -1.33
C ASP A 648 -27.09 -14.28 -2.74
N ASP A 649 -28.22 -13.58 -2.78
CA ASP A 649 -28.83 -13.02 -3.98
C ASP A 649 -28.34 -11.55 -4.19
N TYR A 650 -28.20 -11.13 -5.44
CA TYR A 650 -27.67 -9.82 -5.83
C TYR A 650 -28.54 -9.16 -6.89
N VAL A 651 -28.61 -7.82 -6.86
CA VAL A 651 -29.37 -7.02 -7.84
C VAL A 651 -28.51 -5.84 -8.32
N VAL A 652 -28.38 -5.70 -9.63
CA VAL A 652 -27.76 -4.54 -10.29
C VAL A 652 -28.85 -3.66 -10.90
N THR A 653 -28.89 -2.37 -10.56
CA THR A 653 -29.80 -1.36 -11.13
C THR A 653 -29.02 -0.16 -11.68
N PHE A 654 -29.65 0.68 -12.51
CA PHE A 654 -28.98 1.81 -13.16
C PHE A 654 -29.57 3.17 -12.72
N VAL A 655 -28.69 4.17 -12.61
CA VAL A 655 -29.00 5.53 -12.12
C VAL A 655 -28.34 6.58 -13.03
N ASP A 656 -28.98 7.74 -13.24
CA ASP A 656 -28.47 8.85 -14.08
C ASP A 656 -27.85 10.00 -13.27
N SER A 657 -27.51 9.71 -12.01
CA SER A 657 -26.96 10.63 -11.01
C SER A 657 -25.54 10.24 -10.59
N THR A 658 -24.84 9.42 -11.37
CA THR A 658 -23.44 9.05 -11.12
C THR A 658 -22.54 10.23 -11.47
N LEU A 659 -21.67 10.60 -10.53
CA LEU A 659 -20.69 11.68 -10.71
C LEU A 659 -19.50 11.18 -11.54
N GLU A 660 -19.24 11.85 -12.65
CA GLU A 660 -18.03 11.70 -13.46
C GLU A 660 -17.23 13.00 -13.42
N ILE A 661 -15.93 12.93 -13.12
CA ILE A 661 -15.03 14.10 -13.10
C ILE A 661 -14.09 13.99 -14.31
N VAL A 662 -14.22 14.92 -15.25
CA VAL A 662 -13.37 14.98 -16.45
C VAL A 662 -12.55 16.26 -16.40
N GLY A 663 -11.29 16.13 -15.96
CA GLY A 663 -10.42 17.28 -15.72
C GLY A 663 -10.95 18.14 -14.55
N SER A 664 -11.38 19.37 -14.83
CA SER A 664 -11.98 20.27 -13.84
C SER A 664 -13.50 20.21 -13.79
N ASP A 665 -14.14 19.54 -14.75
CA ASP A 665 -15.59 19.60 -14.93
C ASP A 665 -16.26 18.37 -14.30
N THR A 666 -17.37 18.60 -13.60
CA THR A 666 -18.16 17.55 -12.95
C THR A 666 -19.46 17.34 -13.72
N ASN A 667 -19.64 16.15 -14.27
CA ASN A 667 -20.82 15.75 -15.02
C ASN A 667 -21.62 14.70 -14.24
N TYR A 668 -22.92 14.62 -14.53
CA TYR A 668 -23.77 13.50 -14.12
C TYR A 668 -24.02 12.59 -15.31
N VAL A 669 -23.69 11.31 -15.16
CA VAL A 669 -23.78 10.28 -16.20
C VAL A 669 -24.60 9.09 -15.71
N LEU A 670 -24.86 8.15 -16.61
CA LEU A 670 -25.42 6.85 -16.25
C LEU A 670 -24.34 6.01 -15.55
N GLY A 671 -24.68 5.47 -14.38
CA GLY A 671 -23.90 4.45 -13.67
C GLY A 671 -24.84 3.40 -13.06
N PHE A 672 -24.35 2.65 -12.09
CA PHE A 672 -25.09 1.53 -11.48
C PHE A 672 -24.97 1.45 -9.96
N ASN A 673 -25.93 0.75 -9.36
CA ASN A 673 -25.91 0.31 -7.97
C ASN A 673 -25.84 -1.21 -7.90
N LEU A 674 -25.11 -1.76 -6.93
CA LEU A 674 -25.11 -3.18 -6.59
C LEU A 674 -25.70 -3.38 -5.19
N TYR A 675 -26.75 -4.18 -5.09
CA TYR A 675 -27.37 -4.59 -3.83
C TYR A 675 -27.11 -6.07 -3.57
N ARG A 676 -26.84 -6.43 -2.31
CA ARG A 676 -26.96 -7.80 -1.79
C ARG A 676 -28.28 -7.95 -1.06
N ILE A 677 -28.92 -9.10 -1.20
CA ILE A 677 -30.08 -9.53 -0.46
C ILE A 677 -29.69 -10.81 0.28
N ASP A 678 -29.62 -10.74 1.60
CA ASP A 678 -29.31 -11.89 2.45
C ASP A 678 -30.28 -13.04 2.16
N LYS A 679 -29.74 -14.24 1.96
CA LYS A 679 -30.52 -15.41 1.57
C LYS A 679 -31.56 -15.83 2.60
N ASP A 680 -31.21 -15.71 3.89
CA ASP A 680 -31.97 -16.24 5.02
C ASP A 680 -32.87 -15.16 5.65
N THR A 681 -32.37 -13.95 5.87
CA THR A 681 -33.14 -12.85 6.48
C THR A 681 -33.93 -12.02 5.46
N ARG A 682 -33.48 -11.99 4.20
CA ARG A 682 -33.94 -11.09 3.13
C ARG A 682 -33.63 -9.60 3.36
N ASP A 683 -32.72 -9.28 4.26
CA ASP A 683 -32.23 -7.91 4.44
C ASP A 683 -31.44 -7.45 3.19
N THR A 684 -31.68 -6.22 2.75
CA THR A 684 -31.03 -5.64 1.57
C THR A 684 -29.92 -4.67 1.99
N THR A 685 -28.70 -4.92 1.52
CA THR A 685 -27.51 -4.09 1.73
C THR A 685 -27.08 -3.46 0.41
N LEU A 686 -26.85 -2.15 0.39
CA LEU A 686 -26.22 -1.46 -0.74
C LEU A 686 -24.70 -1.64 -0.64
N LEU A 687 -24.09 -2.22 -1.68
CA LEU A 687 -22.66 -2.54 -1.72
C LEU A 687 -21.88 -1.55 -2.58
N LEU A 688 -22.40 -1.22 -3.77
CA LEU A 688 -21.85 -0.19 -4.64
C LEU A 688 -22.95 0.82 -4.92
N ASP A 689 -22.69 2.10 -4.69
CA ASP A 689 -23.65 3.20 -4.84
C ASP A 689 -23.18 4.16 -5.93
N HIS A 690 -24.04 4.42 -6.92
CA HIS A 690 -23.80 5.35 -8.03
C HIS A 690 -22.46 5.14 -8.76
N HIS A 691 -22.01 3.89 -8.92
CA HIS A 691 -20.69 3.58 -9.46
C HIS A 691 -20.61 3.73 -10.99
N LEU A 692 -19.45 4.15 -11.49
CA LEU A 692 -19.13 4.15 -12.93
C LEU A 692 -18.98 2.72 -13.47
N PHE A 693 -19.19 2.55 -14.78
CA PHE A 693 -19.10 1.26 -15.48
C PHE A 693 -17.67 0.69 -15.54
N SER A 694 -17.56 -0.58 -15.98
CA SER A 694 -16.26 -1.18 -16.29
C SER A 694 -15.58 -0.45 -17.44
N ASN A 695 -14.26 -0.29 -17.35
CA ASN A 695 -13.41 0.20 -18.44
C ASN A 695 -12.87 -0.98 -19.28
N GLU A 696 -11.95 -0.70 -20.19
CA GLU A 696 -11.36 -1.71 -21.10
C GLU A 696 -10.49 -2.78 -20.39
N SER A 697 -10.07 -2.59 -19.14
CA SER A 697 -9.32 -3.62 -18.39
C SER A 697 -10.23 -4.62 -17.66
N GLU A 698 -11.51 -4.29 -17.47
CA GLU A 698 -12.46 -5.04 -16.64
C GLU A 698 -12.02 -5.23 -15.17
N ASP A 699 -10.91 -4.60 -14.74
CA ASP A 699 -10.29 -4.71 -13.40
C ASP A 699 -10.54 -3.45 -12.54
N ASN A 700 -11.20 -2.42 -13.08
CA ASN A 700 -11.46 -1.15 -12.38
C ASN A 700 -12.62 -1.19 -11.36
N LEU A 701 -13.35 -2.31 -11.26
CA LEU A 701 -14.44 -2.47 -10.29
C LEU A 701 -13.96 -3.26 -9.05
N PRO A 702 -14.32 -2.81 -7.82
CA PRO A 702 -13.83 -3.41 -6.60
C PRO A 702 -14.36 -4.84 -6.41
N ILE A 703 -13.51 -5.70 -5.83
CA ILE A 703 -13.92 -7.06 -5.45
C ILE A 703 -14.91 -6.96 -4.30
N THR A 704 -16.10 -7.48 -4.53
CA THR A 704 -17.24 -7.42 -3.63
C THR A 704 -17.68 -8.85 -3.32
N ASP A 705 -17.75 -9.21 -2.03
CA ASP A 705 -18.16 -10.55 -1.58
C ASP A 705 -17.44 -11.72 -2.30
N GLY A 706 -16.16 -11.52 -2.64
CA GLY A 706 -15.31 -12.51 -3.29
C GLY A 706 -15.42 -12.62 -4.82
N PHE A 707 -16.25 -11.81 -5.47
CA PHE A 707 -16.30 -11.71 -6.93
C PHE A 707 -15.99 -10.27 -7.41
N ARG A 708 -15.58 -10.14 -8.67
CA ARG A 708 -15.53 -8.86 -9.38
C ARG A 708 -16.71 -8.79 -10.34
N LEU A 709 -17.44 -7.68 -10.32
CA LEU A 709 -18.48 -7.39 -11.30
C LEU A 709 -17.84 -6.84 -12.57
N THR A 710 -18.34 -7.25 -13.73
CA THR A 710 -18.10 -6.59 -15.03
C THR A 710 -19.41 -5.96 -15.48
N ALA A 711 -19.38 -4.67 -15.82
CA ALA A 711 -20.54 -3.91 -16.24
C ALA A 711 -20.23 -3.02 -17.45
N LEU A 712 -20.42 -3.55 -18.67
CA LEU A 712 -20.12 -2.87 -19.93
C LEU A 712 -21.40 -2.41 -20.62
N ASN A 713 -21.56 -1.10 -20.80
CA ASN A 713 -22.71 -0.53 -21.49
C ASN A 713 -22.52 -0.56 -23.03
N THR A 714 -23.62 -0.50 -23.78
CA THR A 714 -23.59 -0.27 -25.24
C THR A 714 -23.87 1.19 -25.58
N PRO A 715 -23.53 1.66 -26.80
CA PRO A 715 -23.93 2.98 -27.27
C PRO A 715 -25.45 3.17 -27.29
N SER A 716 -25.92 4.40 -27.47
CA SER A 716 -27.32 4.71 -27.74
C SER A 716 -27.56 5.03 -29.23
N GLY A 717 -28.81 5.09 -29.67
CA GLY A 717 -29.18 5.45 -31.04
C GLY A 717 -29.26 4.26 -32.01
N VAL A 718 -29.00 4.51 -33.31
CA VAL A 718 -29.13 3.50 -34.38
C VAL A 718 -27.84 2.69 -34.58
N ALA A 719 -27.97 1.38 -34.47
CA ALA A 719 -26.91 0.39 -34.74
C ALA A 719 -26.86 -0.01 -36.23
N PHE A 720 -28.01 -0.07 -36.91
CA PHE A 720 -28.10 -0.38 -38.34
C PHE A 720 -29.29 0.32 -38.97
N GLN A 721 -29.15 0.78 -40.23
CA GLN A 721 -30.27 1.23 -41.04
C GLN A 721 -30.05 0.94 -42.52
N GLY A 722 -31.07 0.44 -43.23
CA GLY A 722 -30.98 0.17 -44.66
C GLY A 722 -32.14 -0.65 -45.23
N TRP A 723 -32.17 -0.79 -46.56
CA TRP A 723 -33.08 -1.68 -47.26
C TRP A 723 -32.72 -3.15 -46.97
N THR A 724 -33.68 -3.91 -46.43
CA THR A 724 -33.52 -5.31 -46.03
C THR A 724 -34.30 -6.28 -46.91
N LEU A 725 -35.32 -5.80 -47.63
CA LEU A 725 -36.00 -6.52 -48.70
C LEU A 725 -36.21 -5.61 -49.91
N VAL A 726 -35.86 -6.10 -51.09
CA VAL A 726 -36.11 -5.42 -52.37
C VAL A 726 -36.66 -6.44 -53.37
N ASN A 727 -37.82 -6.17 -53.95
CA ASN A 727 -38.52 -7.08 -54.85
C ASN A 727 -38.21 -6.87 -56.34
N LYS A 728 -37.54 -5.77 -56.70
CA LYS A 728 -37.16 -5.42 -58.09
C LYS A 728 -35.74 -4.82 -58.12
N ASP A 729 -35.53 -3.77 -58.92
CA ASP A 729 -34.29 -3.00 -58.94
C ASP A 729 -33.97 -2.43 -57.56
N THR A 730 -32.69 -2.36 -57.20
CA THR A 730 -32.25 -1.80 -55.91
C THR A 730 -32.66 -0.34 -55.78
N SER A 731 -33.60 -0.06 -54.86
CA SER A 731 -33.96 1.29 -54.44
C SER A 731 -32.70 2.08 -54.11
N THR A 732 -32.52 3.24 -54.73
CA THR A 732 -31.34 4.08 -54.46
C THR A 732 -31.58 5.09 -53.34
N PHE A 733 -32.81 5.19 -52.82
CA PHE A 733 -33.15 6.11 -51.74
C PHE A 733 -32.35 5.78 -50.48
N GLN A 734 -31.70 6.80 -49.91
CA GLN A 734 -30.93 6.69 -48.67
C GLN A 734 -31.66 7.45 -47.56
N TRP A 735 -32.48 6.75 -46.80
CA TRP A 735 -33.11 7.31 -45.59
C TRP A 735 -32.12 7.31 -44.43
N SER A 736 -32.17 8.31 -43.54
CA SER A 736 -31.26 8.34 -42.38
C SER A 736 -31.78 9.03 -41.12
N THR A 737 -31.47 8.45 -39.96
CA THR A 737 -31.65 9.10 -38.65
C THR A 737 -30.58 10.15 -38.35
N LYS A 738 -29.49 10.21 -39.13
CA LYS A 738 -28.43 11.23 -39.03
C LYS A 738 -28.60 12.35 -40.08
N PRO A 739 -28.03 13.55 -39.84
CA PRO A 739 -27.94 14.59 -40.87
C PRO A 739 -27.18 14.11 -42.11
N VAL A 740 -27.41 14.77 -43.25
CA VAL A 740 -26.62 14.55 -44.48
C VAL A 740 -25.13 14.84 -44.17
N PRO A 741 -24.15 14.04 -44.65
CA PRO A 741 -22.75 14.18 -44.24
C PRO A 741 -22.14 15.58 -44.33
N LYS A 742 -22.58 16.42 -45.29
CA LYS A 742 -22.14 17.83 -45.40
C LYS A 742 -22.56 18.74 -44.22
N TYR A 743 -23.45 18.29 -43.34
CA TYR A 743 -24.00 19.06 -42.22
C TYR A 743 -23.90 18.37 -40.85
N LEU A 744 -23.22 17.22 -40.73
CA LEU A 744 -23.10 16.45 -39.47
C LEU A 744 -22.71 17.30 -38.24
N ASN A 745 -21.88 18.33 -38.43
CA ASN A 745 -21.38 19.19 -37.35
C ASN A 745 -22.04 20.59 -37.30
N ASP A 746 -23.07 20.86 -38.12
CA ASP A 746 -23.76 22.15 -38.15
C ASP A 746 -24.84 22.21 -37.06
N ARG A 747 -24.62 23.05 -36.04
CA ARG A 747 -25.56 23.34 -34.94
C ARG A 747 -26.91 23.90 -35.42
N GLN A 748 -27.01 24.35 -36.67
CA GLN A 748 -28.25 24.80 -37.32
C GLN A 748 -28.95 23.68 -38.10
N THR A 749 -28.64 22.41 -37.82
CA THR A 749 -29.39 21.25 -38.30
C THR A 749 -29.94 20.44 -37.13
N VAL A 750 -31.15 19.88 -37.33
CA VAL A 750 -31.68 18.84 -36.43
C VAL A 750 -30.66 17.70 -36.41
N GLN A 751 -30.16 17.35 -35.23
CA GLN A 751 -29.19 16.26 -35.06
C GLN A 751 -29.90 14.89 -35.14
N GLU A 752 -29.19 13.80 -34.85
CA GLU A 752 -29.87 12.51 -34.66
C GLU A 752 -30.78 12.59 -33.43
N VAL A 753 -32.05 12.20 -33.61
CA VAL A 753 -33.06 12.20 -32.55
C VAL A 753 -33.66 10.80 -32.52
N VAL A 754 -33.22 10.02 -31.53
CA VAL A 754 -33.64 8.65 -31.26
C VAL A 754 -33.91 8.55 -29.77
N TYR A 755 -35.17 8.37 -29.41
CA TYR A 755 -35.68 8.29 -28.04
C TYR A 755 -36.48 6.99 -27.88
N THR A 756 -35.93 5.91 -28.44
CA THR A 756 -36.49 4.57 -28.42
C THR A 756 -35.38 3.54 -28.51
N ILE A 757 -35.65 2.36 -27.94
CA ILE A 757 -34.85 1.15 -28.09
C ILE A 757 -35.53 0.16 -29.06
N ASP A 758 -36.62 0.55 -29.73
CA ASP A 758 -37.30 -0.33 -30.67
C ASP A 758 -36.57 -0.43 -32.01
N ASP A 759 -36.68 -1.60 -32.63
CA ASP A 759 -36.32 -1.81 -34.04
C ASP A 759 -37.55 -1.53 -34.91
N TYR A 760 -37.39 -0.81 -36.02
CA TYR A 760 -38.47 -0.40 -36.92
C TYR A 760 -38.33 -1.05 -38.28
N ARG A 761 -39.46 -1.47 -38.85
CA ARG A 761 -39.61 -1.90 -40.25
C ARG A 761 -40.60 -1.00 -40.95
N ILE A 762 -40.15 -0.36 -42.03
CA ILE A 762 -40.99 0.39 -42.94
C ILE A 762 -41.18 -0.46 -44.19
N THR A 763 -42.39 -0.96 -44.39
CA THR A 763 -42.79 -1.70 -45.60
C THR A 763 -43.45 -0.74 -46.58
N ILE A 764 -43.11 -0.84 -47.85
CA ILE A 764 -43.71 -0.02 -48.90
C ILE A 764 -45.08 -0.59 -49.30
N ASP A 765 -46.16 0.02 -48.82
CA ASP A 765 -47.53 -0.37 -49.13
C ASP A 765 -48.24 0.70 -49.96
N THR A 766 -48.08 0.62 -51.28
CA THR A 766 -48.79 1.46 -52.26
C THR A 766 -50.27 1.08 -52.46
N ILE A 767 -50.84 0.12 -51.71
CA ILE A 767 -52.23 -0.32 -51.84
C ILE A 767 -53.08 0.23 -50.69
N ASN A 768 -52.64 0.02 -49.45
CA ASN A 768 -53.37 0.45 -48.25
C ASN A 768 -52.77 1.72 -47.61
N GLY A 769 -51.44 1.85 -47.65
CA GLY A 769 -50.67 2.95 -47.06
C GLY A 769 -50.97 3.27 -45.60
N LEU A 770 -50.58 4.47 -45.18
CA LEU A 770 -50.91 5.06 -43.89
C LEU A 770 -51.37 6.51 -44.08
N ASN A 771 -52.05 7.06 -43.07
CA ASN A 771 -52.50 8.45 -43.06
C ASN A 771 -51.79 9.20 -41.93
N ALA A 772 -50.64 9.81 -42.24
CA ALA A 772 -49.83 10.52 -41.28
C ALA A 772 -50.46 11.87 -40.91
N LYS A 773 -50.28 12.31 -39.66
CA LYS A 773 -50.56 13.71 -39.27
C LYS A 773 -49.49 14.63 -39.84
N LEU A 774 -49.82 15.90 -40.04
CA LEU A 774 -48.87 16.93 -40.52
C LEU A 774 -48.41 17.83 -39.37
N TYR A 775 -47.10 18.09 -39.26
CA TYR A 775 -46.51 18.99 -38.26
C TYR A 775 -45.57 20.01 -38.93
N ASP A 776 -45.79 21.31 -38.68
CA ASP A 776 -44.84 22.38 -39.05
C ASP A 776 -43.76 22.45 -37.97
N TYR A 777 -42.58 21.94 -38.29
CA TYR A 777 -41.41 21.93 -37.40
C TYR A 777 -40.81 23.34 -37.17
N PHE A 778 -41.07 24.32 -38.05
CA PHE A 778 -40.60 25.70 -37.86
C PHE A 778 -41.51 26.53 -36.96
N THR A 779 -42.82 26.25 -36.92
CA THR A 779 -43.77 26.98 -36.05
C THR A 779 -44.23 26.20 -34.82
N ASP A 780 -43.83 24.94 -34.68
CA ASP A 780 -44.27 24.03 -33.61
C ASP A 780 -45.80 23.83 -33.60
N VAL A 781 -46.37 23.56 -34.79
CA VAL A 781 -47.82 23.42 -35.00
C VAL A 781 -48.19 22.06 -35.59
N LEU A 782 -48.97 21.29 -34.83
CA LEU A 782 -49.59 20.04 -35.28
C LEU A 782 -50.97 20.31 -35.92
N TYR A 783 -51.17 19.82 -37.14
CA TYR A 783 -52.40 20.02 -37.92
C TYR A 783 -53.34 18.80 -37.82
N ASP A 784 -53.99 18.62 -36.66
CA ASP A 784 -54.85 17.46 -36.35
C ASP A 784 -56.03 17.23 -37.32
N THR A 785 -56.43 18.22 -38.12
CA THR A 785 -57.54 18.11 -39.09
C THR A 785 -57.10 17.68 -40.49
N SER A 786 -55.79 17.53 -40.74
CA SER A 786 -55.22 17.30 -42.08
C SER A 786 -54.28 16.10 -42.06
N SER A 787 -54.75 14.95 -42.55
CA SER A 787 -53.92 13.75 -42.71
C SER A 787 -53.43 13.57 -44.15
N PHE A 788 -52.18 13.12 -44.29
CA PHE A 788 -51.49 12.90 -45.56
C PHE A 788 -51.34 11.40 -45.82
N HIS A 789 -51.79 10.96 -46.99
CA HIS A 789 -51.70 9.55 -47.38
C HIS A 789 -50.29 9.22 -47.89
N LEU A 790 -49.58 8.38 -47.15
CA LEU A 790 -48.22 7.93 -47.48
C LEU A 790 -48.26 6.43 -47.86
N PRO A 791 -47.52 5.99 -48.90
CA PRO A 791 -47.52 4.59 -49.37
C PRO A 791 -46.63 3.69 -48.49
N LEU A 792 -46.78 3.80 -47.17
CA LEU A 792 -45.91 3.20 -46.15
C LEU A 792 -46.77 2.44 -45.15
N LYS A 793 -46.21 1.37 -44.59
CA LYS A 793 -46.64 0.73 -43.35
C LYS A 793 -45.45 0.72 -42.40
N VAL A 794 -45.62 1.22 -41.18
CA VAL A 794 -44.55 1.31 -40.17
C VAL A 794 -44.87 0.36 -39.03
N GLU A 795 -43.95 -0.56 -38.75
CA GLU A 795 -44.08 -1.56 -37.70
C GLU A 795 -42.87 -1.52 -36.77
N VAL A 796 -43.10 -1.60 -35.47
CA VAL A 796 -42.07 -1.97 -34.51
C VAL A 796 -41.88 -3.49 -34.57
N ILE A 797 -40.62 -3.93 -34.71
CA ILE A 797 -40.22 -5.31 -34.94
C ILE A 797 -39.17 -5.82 -33.94
N THR A 798 -39.06 -5.17 -32.77
CA THR A 798 -38.18 -5.59 -31.66
C THR A 798 -38.46 -7.02 -31.21
N ASP A 799 -39.72 -7.47 -31.31
CA ASP A 799 -40.08 -8.87 -31.46
C ASP A 799 -40.55 -9.13 -32.91
N PRO A 800 -39.72 -9.73 -33.78
CA PRO A 800 -40.09 -9.99 -35.17
C PRO A 800 -41.29 -10.92 -35.36
N ASN A 801 -41.66 -11.71 -34.33
CA ASN A 801 -42.80 -12.63 -34.39
C ASN A 801 -44.13 -11.94 -34.07
N ASN A 802 -44.09 -10.84 -33.31
CA ASN A 802 -45.26 -10.06 -32.89
C ASN A 802 -45.08 -8.58 -33.27
N PRO A 803 -44.99 -8.23 -34.57
CA PRO A 803 -44.79 -6.86 -35.01
C PRO A 803 -45.98 -5.98 -34.62
N ILE A 804 -45.69 -4.80 -34.07
CA ILE A 804 -46.69 -3.81 -33.65
C ILE A 804 -46.82 -2.75 -34.73
N ASP A 805 -48.00 -2.63 -35.34
CA ASP A 805 -48.28 -1.59 -36.33
C ASP A 805 -48.42 -0.21 -35.66
N VAL A 806 -47.51 0.71 -35.99
CA VAL A 806 -47.48 2.09 -35.48
C VAL A 806 -47.80 3.12 -36.58
N SER A 807 -48.34 2.66 -37.71
CA SER A 807 -48.61 3.50 -38.88
C SER A 807 -49.58 4.67 -38.60
N GLN A 808 -50.50 4.52 -37.64
CA GLN A 808 -51.43 5.59 -37.22
C GLN A 808 -50.76 6.69 -36.38
N ASN A 809 -49.59 6.41 -35.81
CA ASN A 809 -48.82 7.31 -34.97
C ASN A 809 -47.68 8.00 -35.74
N THR A 810 -47.55 7.71 -37.04
CA THR A 810 -46.53 8.33 -37.89
C THR A 810 -46.92 9.79 -38.18
N ILE A 811 -46.01 10.72 -37.91
CA ILE A 811 -46.18 12.14 -38.20
C ILE A 811 -45.24 12.52 -39.34
N LEU A 812 -45.78 13.16 -40.38
CA LEU A 812 -45.01 13.81 -41.44
C LEU A 812 -44.62 15.21 -40.97
N MET A 813 -43.32 15.42 -40.82
CA MET A 813 -42.71 16.74 -40.63
C MET A 813 -42.25 17.23 -42.01
N GLU A 814 -42.91 18.27 -42.51
CA GLU A 814 -42.85 18.71 -43.90
C GLU A 814 -42.26 20.13 -44.03
N PHE A 815 -41.48 20.37 -45.08
CA PHE A 815 -40.81 21.65 -45.32
C PHE A 815 -41.07 22.18 -46.73
N ALA A 816 -42.16 22.93 -46.89
CA ALA A 816 -42.54 23.49 -48.18
C ALA A 816 -41.56 24.57 -48.71
N VAL A 817 -40.82 24.23 -49.78
CA VAL A 817 -39.86 25.12 -50.48
C VAL A 817 -40.46 25.71 -51.75
N LYS A 818 -40.19 26.99 -52.03
CA LYS A 818 -40.78 27.74 -53.15
C LYS A 818 -39.72 28.28 -54.13
N ALA A 819 -39.19 27.39 -54.98
CA ALA A 819 -38.19 27.69 -56.02
C ALA A 819 -38.69 27.29 -57.42
N PRO A 820 -38.04 27.73 -58.53
CA PRO A 820 -38.40 27.31 -59.89
C PRO A 820 -38.18 25.79 -60.05
N TRP A 821 -39.29 25.05 -59.98
CA TRP A 821 -39.27 23.72 -59.37
C TRP A 821 -38.76 22.58 -60.24
N GLU A 822 -38.91 22.65 -61.56
CA GLU A 822 -38.38 21.60 -62.43
C GLU A 822 -36.85 21.61 -62.54
N ASP A 823 -36.17 22.76 -62.42
CA ASP A 823 -34.72 22.86 -62.60
C ASP A 823 -33.94 22.85 -61.29
N TYR A 824 -34.49 23.40 -60.20
CA TYR A 824 -33.83 23.32 -58.89
C TYR A 824 -33.83 21.89 -58.35
N ARG A 825 -34.97 21.18 -58.48
CA ARG A 825 -35.17 19.84 -57.92
C ARG A 825 -34.13 18.83 -58.42
N LYS A 826 -33.84 18.81 -59.72
CA LYS A 826 -32.86 17.93 -60.39
C LYS A 826 -31.44 17.97 -59.79
N ASN A 827 -31.11 19.02 -59.04
CA ASN A 827 -29.77 19.26 -58.48
C ASN A 827 -29.66 18.96 -56.98
N TYR A 828 -30.79 18.84 -56.26
CA TYR A 828 -30.80 18.79 -54.79
C TYR A 828 -31.77 17.75 -54.18
N TYR A 829 -32.78 17.29 -54.93
CA TYR A 829 -33.86 16.42 -54.43
C TYR A 829 -34.22 15.31 -55.44
N SER A 830 -34.88 14.26 -54.96
CA SER A 830 -35.32 13.11 -55.76
C SER A 830 -36.53 13.39 -56.68
N PRO A 831 -36.90 12.49 -57.61
CA PRO A 831 -38.15 12.61 -58.37
C PRO A 831 -39.40 12.76 -57.49
N LEU A 832 -40.45 13.42 -58.00
CA LEU A 832 -41.72 13.58 -57.29
C LEU A 832 -42.40 12.22 -57.03
N GLY A 833 -42.88 12.00 -55.81
CA GLY A 833 -43.69 10.83 -55.43
C GLY A 833 -43.16 10.01 -54.24
N TRP A 834 -41.86 10.11 -53.91
CA TRP A 834 -41.24 9.40 -52.78
C TRP A 834 -40.49 10.31 -51.78
N ASP A 835 -40.22 11.53 -52.21
CA ASP A 835 -39.79 12.70 -51.44
C ASP A 835 -41.08 13.40 -50.97
N LEU A 836 -41.69 12.84 -49.90
CA LEU A 836 -43.09 12.79 -49.43
C LEU A 836 -44.03 14.04 -49.53
N VAL A 837 -44.02 14.68 -50.70
CA VAL A 837 -44.86 15.79 -51.22
C VAL A 837 -44.48 17.19 -50.70
N PRO A 838 -43.64 17.94 -51.46
CA PRO A 838 -43.32 19.32 -51.11
C PRO A 838 -44.53 20.24 -51.26
N GLY A 839 -44.85 21.01 -50.22
CA GLY A 839 -45.86 22.09 -50.32
C GLY A 839 -47.12 21.93 -49.46
N GLY A 840 -47.06 21.20 -48.34
CA GLY A 840 -48.20 21.00 -47.43
C GLY A 840 -48.77 22.28 -46.80
N LEU A 841 -49.90 22.13 -46.07
CA LEU A 841 -50.59 23.23 -45.37
C LEU A 841 -49.77 23.85 -44.21
N ALA A 842 -48.72 23.15 -43.78
CA ALA A 842 -47.77 23.48 -42.71
C ALA A 842 -46.59 24.33 -43.20
N TYR A 843 -46.87 25.41 -43.96
CA TYR A 843 -45.82 26.22 -44.59
C TYR A 843 -45.50 27.51 -43.84
N THR A 844 -44.22 27.68 -43.51
CA THR A 844 -43.64 28.94 -43.05
C THR A 844 -42.44 29.36 -43.89
N ALA A 845 -42.36 30.64 -44.27
CA ALA A 845 -41.38 31.15 -45.24
C ALA A 845 -39.98 31.36 -44.63
N GLY A 846 -39.07 30.40 -44.82
CA GLY A 846 -37.64 30.56 -44.50
C GLY A 846 -36.88 31.48 -45.47
N SER A 847 -35.58 31.70 -45.23
CA SER A 847 -34.67 32.46 -46.12
C SER A 847 -33.87 31.55 -47.07
N PRO A 848 -33.36 32.06 -48.22
CA PRO A 848 -32.52 31.28 -49.14
C PRO A 848 -31.32 30.60 -48.45
N GLY A 849 -31.13 29.31 -48.70
CA GLY A 849 -30.03 28.51 -48.13
C GLY A 849 -30.35 27.80 -46.81
N PHE A 850 -31.45 28.13 -46.12
CA PHE A 850 -31.93 27.33 -44.99
C PHE A 850 -32.56 26.00 -45.43
N TYR A 851 -33.19 25.97 -46.61
CA TYR A 851 -33.97 24.81 -47.08
C TYR A 851 -33.14 23.54 -47.36
N GLU A 852 -31.83 23.66 -47.62
CA GLU A 852 -30.97 22.50 -47.85
C GLU A 852 -30.55 21.80 -46.55
N ARG A 853 -30.77 22.44 -45.40
CA ARG A 853 -30.34 21.99 -44.07
C ARG A 853 -31.38 21.14 -43.34
N TYR A 854 -32.65 21.27 -43.73
CA TYR A 854 -33.80 20.62 -43.11
C TYR A 854 -34.54 19.80 -44.17
N PRO A 855 -34.28 18.48 -44.28
CA PRO A 855 -34.98 17.57 -45.19
C PRO A 855 -36.33 17.12 -44.61
N ASP A 856 -37.21 16.58 -45.44
CA ASP A 856 -38.47 15.94 -45.03
C ASP A 856 -38.20 14.81 -44.02
N MET A 857 -38.98 14.76 -42.94
CA MET A 857 -38.77 13.82 -41.84
C MET A 857 -40.07 13.10 -41.47
N LEU A 858 -39.96 11.81 -41.19
CA LEU A 858 -40.99 11.03 -40.53
C LEU A 858 -40.64 10.90 -39.05
N ASN A 859 -41.55 11.27 -38.19
CA ASN A 859 -41.51 10.88 -36.79
C ASN A 859 -42.30 9.58 -36.63
N PHE A 860 -41.64 8.54 -36.11
CA PHE A 860 -42.29 7.29 -35.74
C PHE A 860 -42.47 7.25 -34.24
N GLU A 861 -43.72 7.31 -33.78
CA GLU A 861 -44.05 7.28 -32.36
C GLU A 861 -44.76 5.99 -31.96
N ARG A 862 -44.31 5.41 -30.85
CA ARG A 862 -45.00 4.36 -30.12
C ARG A 862 -45.52 4.94 -28.81
N TYR A 863 -46.84 4.91 -28.66
CA TYR A 863 -47.53 5.29 -27.43
C TYR A 863 -47.77 4.03 -26.60
N GLU A 864 -47.21 3.98 -25.39
CA GLU A 864 -47.49 2.93 -24.40
C GLU A 864 -48.27 3.53 -23.24
N ILE A 865 -49.49 3.04 -23.02
CA ILE A 865 -50.33 3.48 -21.90
C ILE A 865 -50.16 2.48 -20.76
N ASN A 866 -49.66 2.94 -19.62
CA ASN A 866 -49.56 2.12 -18.42
C ASN A 866 -50.99 1.77 -17.93
N PRO A 867 -51.38 0.48 -17.89
CA PRO A 867 -52.76 0.09 -17.57
C PRO A 867 -53.14 0.30 -16.10
N LEU A 868 -52.18 0.60 -15.22
CA LEU A 868 -52.41 0.84 -13.79
C LEU A 868 -52.43 2.33 -13.43
N THR A 869 -51.54 3.13 -14.01
CA THR A 869 -51.45 4.57 -13.71
C THR A 869 -52.16 5.45 -14.75
N ASN A 870 -52.45 4.90 -15.93
CA ASN A 870 -52.94 5.62 -17.12
C ASN A 870 -51.96 6.70 -17.64
N ASP A 871 -50.69 6.65 -17.22
CA ASP A 871 -49.63 7.46 -17.83
C ASP A 871 -49.33 6.96 -19.25
N THR A 872 -48.96 7.88 -20.15
CA THR A 872 -48.62 7.55 -21.53
C THR A 872 -47.15 7.84 -21.78
N THR A 873 -46.35 6.78 -21.99
CA THR A 873 -44.96 6.88 -22.43
C THR A 873 -44.94 6.98 -23.94
N VAL A 874 -44.20 7.96 -24.48
CA VAL A 874 -43.96 8.10 -25.92
C VAL A 874 -42.50 7.78 -26.20
N SER A 875 -42.25 6.82 -27.08
CA SER A 875 -40.91 6.54 -27.59
C SER A 875 -40.92 6.63 -29.12
N GLY A 876 -39.80 7.02 -29.72
CA GLY A 876 -39.74 7.18 -31.16
C GLY A 876 -38.38 7.51 -31.72
N LEU A 877 -38.35 7.78 -33.02
CA LEU A 877 -37.18 8.30 -33.73
C LEU A 877 -37.61 9.16 -34.91
N LEU A 878 -36.70 10.04 -35.34
CA LEU A 878 -36.87 10.83 -36.56
C LEU A 878 -36.08 10.23 -37.72
N LEU A 879 -36.78 9.81 -38.78
CA LEU A 879 -36.19 9.32 -40.02
C LEU A 879 -36.29 10.38 -41.13
N ARG A 880 -35.15 10.82 -41.66
CA ARG A 880 -35.13 11.69 -42.86
C ARG A 880 -35.34 10.84 -44.11
N THR A 881 -36.29 11.22 -44.95
CA THR A 881 -36.67 10.44 -46.15
C THR A 881 -36.22 11.07 -47.47
N ASN A 882 -35.85 12.35 -47.46
CA ASN A 882 -35.27 13.06 -48.60
C ASN A 882 -33.92 12.44 -49.04
N HIS A 883 -33.75 12.26 -50.34
CA HIS A 883 -32.54 11.72 -50.97
C HIS A 883 -32.03 12.71 -52.04
N GLN A 884 -30.77 13.13 -51.89
CA GLN A 884 -30.06 13.92 -52.91
C GLN A 884 -29.80 13.06 -54.16
N PRO A 885 -29.82 13.62 -55.38
CA PRO A 885 -29.48 12.89 -56.58
C PRO A 885 -28.09 12.26 -56.45
N ASN A 886 -28.00 10.93 -56.58
CA ASN A 886 -26.70 10.28 -56.72
C ASN A 886 -25.94 10.92 -57.88
N THR A 887 -24.66 11.23 -57.70
CA THR A 887 -23.85 11.81 -58.78
C THR A 887 -22.67 10.91 -59.11
N TYR A 888 -22.35 10.80 -60.39
CA TYR A 888 -21.15 10.12 -60.87
C TYR A 888 -20.32 11.06 -61.73
N LYS A 889 -19.02 10.81 -61.80
CA LYS A 889 -18.15 11.47 -62.79
C LYS A 889 -18.26 10.72 -64.10
N ASN A 890 -18.71 11.38 -65.15
CA ASN A 890 -18.70 10.80 -66.50
C ASN A 890 -17.25 10.73 -67.04
N ALA A 891 -17.08 10.15 -68.23
CA ALA A 891 -15.75 10.00 -68.85
C ALA A 891 -15.00 11.32 -69.09
N ASP A 892 -15.71 12.46 -69.11
CA ASP A 892 -15.15 13.80 -69.29
C ASP A 892 -14.83 14.52 -67.95
N GLY A 893 -15.02 13.85 -66.80
CA GLY A 893 -14.83 14.43 -65.47
C GLY A 893 -15.97 15.35 -65.00
N ASN A 894 -17.06 15.45 -65.76
CA ASN A 894 -18.24 16.21 -65.37
C ASN A 894 -19.06 15.44 -64.34
N THR A 895 -19.60 16.15 -63.34
CA THR A 895 -20.57 15.57 -62.39
C THR A 895 -21.90 15.43 -63.11
N VAL A 896 -22.43 14.21 -63.19
CA VAL A 896 -23.73 13.91 -63.79
C VAL A 896 -24.66 13.37 -62.72
N ASN A 897 -25.83 14.00 -62.58
CA ASN A 897 -26.86 13.58 -61.64
C ASN A 897 -27.59 12.35 -62.22
N GLN A 898 -27.58 11.26 -61.48
CA GLN A 898 -28.31 10.03 -61.75
C GLN A 898 -29.73 10.17 -61.21
N ILE A 899 -30.72 9.69 -61.97
CA ILE A 899 -32.11 9.63 -61.52
C ILE A 899 -32.23 8.54 -60.46
N ALA A 900 -32.78 8.88 -59.29
CA ALA A 900 -33.00 7.93 -58.21
C ALA A 900 -34.05 6.87 -58.58
N ILE A 901 -33.80 5.61 -58.22
CA ILE A 901 -34.73 4.49 -58.40
C ILE A 901 -35.59 4.41 -57.14
N ALA A 902 -36.90 4.62 -57.32
CA ALA A 902 -37.89 4.50 -56.27
C ALA A 902 -38.05 3.05 -55.78
N PRO A 903 -38.36 2.83 -54.49
CA PRO A 903 -38.66 1.49 -54.00
C PRO A 903 -39.98 0.96 -54.57
N SER A 904 -40.08 -0.36 -54.63
CA SER A 904 -41.26 -1.09 -55.11
C SER A 904 -42.21 -1.46 -53.97
N HIS A 905 -43.48 -1.69 -54.31
CA HIS A 905 -44.45 -2.28 -53.38
C HIS A 905 -43.89 -3.59 -52.78
N GLY A 906 -43.98 -3.70 -51.45
CA GLY A 906 -43.45 -4.80 -50.65
C GLY A 906 -41.97 -4.71 -50.29
N ASP A 907 -41.22 -3.70 -50.75
CA ASP A 907 -39.84 -3.47 -50.29
C ASP A 907 -39.84 -3.08 -48.81
N GLN A 908 -38.76 -3.37 -48.09
CA GLN A 908 -38.63 -3.11 -46.66
C GLN A 908 -37.34 -2.35 -46.34
N PHE A 909 -37.48 -1.28 -45.56
CA PHE A 909 -36.37 -0.59 -44.89
C PHE A 909 -36.42 -0.95 -43.40
N THR A 910 -35.28 -1.30 -42.82
CA THR A 910 -35.17 -1.63 -41.39
C THR A 910 -34.22 -0.67 -40.70
N ILE A 911 -34.59 -0.25 -39.50
CA ILE A 911 -33.76 0.46 -38.54
C ILE A 911 -33.64 -0.44 -37.31
N LYS A 912 -32.41 -0.72 -36.87
CA LYS A 912 -32.14 -1.39 -35.60
C LYS A 912 -31.44 -0.42 -34.67
N THR A 913 -31.92 -0.33 -33.43
CA THR A 913 -31.33 0.52 -32.39
C THR A 913 -30.40 -0.29 -31.49
N TYR A 914 -29.43 0.37 -30.86
CA TYR A 914 -28.70 -0.22 -29.73
C TYR A 914 -29.63 -0.39 -28.53
N LYS A 915 -29.31 -1.31 -27.62
CA LYS A 915 -30.10 -1.60 -26.41
C LYS A 915 -29.27 -1.32 -25.14
N PRO A 916 -28.93 -0.06 -24.82
CA PRO A 916 -28.12 0.29 -23.66
C PRO A 916 -28.80 -0.02 -22.32
N PHE A 917 -28.00 0.05 -21.25
CA PHE A 917 -28.48 0.12 -19.87
C PHE A 917 -29.41 1.33 -19.69
N ARG A 918 -30.40 1.17 -18.82
CA ARG A 918 -31.46 2.16 -18.53
C ARG A 918 -32.14 1.80 -17.21
N LYS A 919 -32.82 2.78 -16.59
CA LYS A 919 -33.44 2.66 -15.26
C LYS A 919 -34.47 1.54 -15.13
N GLU A 920 -35.12 1.16 -16.22
CA GLU A 920 -36.14 0.12 -16.28
C GLU A 920 -35.54 -1.29 -16.31
N VAL A 921 -34.25 -1.43 -16.65
CA VAL A 921 -33.53 -2.70 -16.65
C VAL A 921 -32.85 -2.91 -15.31
N ARG A 922 -32.85 -4.17 -14.86
CA ARG A 922 -32.00 -4.66 -13.78
C ARG A 922 -31.50 -6.05 -14.10
N TYR A 923 -30.46 -6.48 -13.40
CA TYR A 923 -29.94 -7.83 -13.48
C TYR A 923 -30.00 -8.45 -12.08
N GLU A 924 -30.39 -9.72 -12.01
CA GLU A 924 -30.46 -10.49 -10.76
C GLU A 924 -29.60 -11.74 -10.91
N PHE A 925 -28.74 -12.01 -9.94
CA PHE A 925 -27.96 -13.25 -9.86
C PHE A 925 -27.83 -13.71 -8.41
N SER A 926 -27.69 -15.01 -8.21
CA SER A 926 -27.42 -15.64 -6.92
C SER A 926 -26.05 -16.29 -6.97
N THR A 927 -25.33 -16.25 -5.86
CA THR A 927 -24.10 -17.04 -5.69
C THR A 927 -24.38 -18.32 -4.91
N LYS A 928 -23.47 -19.29 -5.01
CA LYS A 928 -23.43 -20.48 -4.17
C LYS A 928 -22.04 -20.60 -3.56
N LYS A 929 -21.96 -20.78 -2.25
CA LYS A 929 -20.69 -21.01 -1.53
C LYS A 929 -19.96 -22.24 -2.05
N THR A 930 -18.66 -22.29 -1.81
CA THR A 930 -17.89 -23.53 -1.89
C THR A 930 -18.50 -24.61 -0.99
N GLU A 931 -18.48 -25.87 -1.45
CA GLU A 931 -19.00 -27.02 -0.71
C GLU A 931 -18.00 -28.19 -0.80
N TYR A 932 -18.12 -29.17 0.10
CA TYR A 932 -17.38 -30.43 0.05
C TYR A 932 -18.35 -31.61 0.00
N THR A 933 -18.09 -32.60 -0.86
CA THR A 933 -19.01 -33.73 -1.06
C THR A 933 -18.41 -35.09 -0.72
N ASN A 934 -19.03 -35.78 0.23
CA ASN A 934 -18.63 -37.14 0.62
C ASN A 934 -19.29 -38.23 -0.26
N THR A 935 -19.91 -37.86 -1.39
CA THR A 935 -20.74 -38.79 -2.20
C THR A 935 -20.29 -38.97 -3.65
N LYS A 936 -19.21 -38.31 -4.11
CA LYS A 936 -18.64 -38.50 -5.46
C LYS A 936 -17.11 -38.42 -5.48
N ASN A 937 -16.49 -39.48 -6.01
CA ASN A 937 -15.20 -39.48 -6.71
C ASN A 937 -13.97 -38.80 -6.06
N VAL A 938 -13.63 -39.15 -4.82
CA VAL A 938 -12.21 -39.05 -4.39
C VAL A 938 -11.44 -40.16 -5.11
N ASP A 939 -10.53 -39.81 -6.03
CA ASP A 939 -9.63 -40.79 -6.66
C ASP A 939 -8.45 -41.05 -5.72
N LEU A 940 -8.63 -42.05 -4.87
CA LEU A 940 -7.64 -42.50 -3.90
C LEU A 940 -6.27 -42.77 -4.54
N ASN A 941 -6.18 -43.12 -5.83
CA ASN A 941 -4.90 -43.42 -6.49
C ASN A 941 -4.05 -42.17 -6.80
N LYS A 942 -4.61 -40.96 -6.69
CA LYS A 942 -3.85 -39.71 -6.82
C LYS A 942 -3.12 -39.33 -5.54
N ILE A 943 -3.58 -39.86 -4.40
CA ILE A 943 -2.97 -39.61 -3.10
C ILE A 943 -1.54 -40.16 -3.11
N ARG A 944 -0.58 -39.32 -2.73
CA ARG A 944 0.84 -39.67 -2.71
C ARG A 944 1.63 -38.81 -1.72
N ALA A 945 2.73 -39.35 -1.23
CA ALA A 945 3.78 -38.59 -0.59
C ALA A 945 4.66 -37.89 -1.64
N VAL A 946 5.17 -36.71 -1.33
CA VAL A 946 6.11 -35.93 -2.13
C VAL A 946 7.12 -35.26 -1.18
N PRO A 947 8.43 -35.27 -1.48
CA PRO A 947 9.08 -36.10 -2.51
C PRO A 947 9.08 -37.60 -2.14
N ASP A 948 8.93 -38.47 -3.13
CA ASP A 948 9.19 -39.91 -3.01
C ASP A 948 10.13 -40.37 -4.16
N PRO A 949 11.38 -40.80 -3.85
CA PRO A 949 11.99 -40.86 -2.53
C PRO A 949 12.28 -39.48 -1.94
N TYR A 950 12.22 -39.40 -0.62
CA TYR A 950 12.83 -38.33 0.15
C TYR A 950 14.35 -38.56 0.23
N ILE A 951 15.17 -37.54 -0.06
CA ILE A 951 16.63 -37.65 -0.11
C ILE A 951 17.29 -36.50 0.65
N VAL A 952 17.67 -36.73 1.92
CA VAL A 952 18.42 -35.80 2.80
C VAL A 952 17.69 -34.48 3.17
N SER A 953 17.22 -33.73 2.18
CA SER A 953 16.43 -32.50 2.28
C SER A 953 15.59 -32.28 1.02
N ASN A 954 14.71 -31.27 1.01
CA ASN A 954 13.94 -30.89 -0.18
C ASN A 954 13.48 -29.42 -0.11
N GLU A 955 12.87 -28.92 -1.19
CA GLU A 955 12.43 -27.51 -1.34
C GLU A 955 11.41 -27.02 -0.30
N PHE A 956 10.76 -27.91 0.47
CA PHE A 956 9.85 -27.51 1.56
C PHE A 956 10.59 -27.18 2.87
N GLU A 957 11.91 -27.32 2.91
CA GLU A 957 12.73 -27.24 4.12
C GLU A 957 13.59 -25.97 4.13
N THR A 958 13.24 -25.01 4.98
CA THR A 958 13.96 -23.73 5.14
C THR A 958 15.22 -23.84 6.00
N ASP A 959 15.36 -24.92 6.78
CA ASP A 959 16.50 -25.17 7.66
C ASP A 959 16.76 -26.68 7.89
N GLN A 960 17.88 -27.00 8.52
CA GLN A 960 18.33 -28.39 8.73
C GLN A 960 17.49 -29.22 9.72
N PHE A 961 16.66 -28.58 10.55
CA PHE A 961 15.80 -29.21 11.55
C PHE A 961 14.33 -29.28 11.10
N GLY A 962 13.89 -28.35 10.25
CA GLY A 962 12.57 -28.31 9.61
C GLY A 962 12.35 -29.37 8.53
N LYS A 963 12.60 -30.65 8.84
CA LYS A 963 12.40 -31.79 7.92
C LYS A 963 10.92 -31.95 7.59
N ARG A 964 10.55 -32.05 6.30
CA ARG A 964 9.13 -32.07 5.88
C ARG A 964 8.87 -32.99 4.69
N LEU A 965 7.76 -33.72 4.74
CA LEU A 965 7.20 -34.54 3.66
C LEU A 965 5.72 -34.12 3.44
N MET A 966 5.30 -33.90 2.20
CA MET A 966 3.92 -33.52 1.88
C MET A 966 3.10 -34.72 1.40
N PHE A 967 1.89 -34.91 1.94
CA PHE A 967 0.85 -35.74 1.33
C PHE A 967 -0.09 -34.85 0.53
N ASN A 968 -0.36 -35.15 -0.74
CA ASN A 968 -1.25 -34.33 -1.58
C ASN A 968 -2.35 -35.11 -2.31
N HIS A 969 -3.29 -34.36 -2.89
CA HIS A 969 -4.59 -34.85 -3.39
C HIS A 969 -5.45 -35.46 -2.27
N LEU A 970 -5.40 -34.89 -1.08
CA LEU A 970 -6.27 -35.28 0.02
C LEU A 970 -7.72 -34.82 -0.24
N PRO A 971 -8.74 -35.50 0.32
CA PRO A 971 -10.04 -34.91 0.57
C PRO A 971 -9.93 -33.85 1.69
N ASN A 972 -10.94 -33.01 1.89
CA ASN A 972 -10.92 -31.99 2.94
C ASN A 972 -10.87 -32.55 4.37
N GLU A 973 -11.27 -33.81 4.57
CA GLU A 973 -11.28 -34.50 5.86
C GLU A 973 -10.76 -35.94 5.71
N CYS A 974 -9.63 -36.26 6.35
CA CYS A 974 -9.11 -37.62 6.46
C CYS A 974 -8.07 -37.79 7.57
N THR A 975 -7.81 -39.03 7.97
CA THR A 975 -6.71 -39.39 8.87
C THR A 975 -5.59 -40.06 8.07
N ILE A 976 -4.33 -39.62 8.26
CA ILE A 976 -3.14 -40.20 7.63
C ILE A 976 -2.33 -40.92 8.71
N ALA A 977 -2.35 -42.25 8.72
CA ALA A 977 -1.57 -43.05 9.67
C ALA A 977 -0.31 -43.63 9.00
N ILE A 978 0.84 -43.47 9.64
CA ILE A 978 2.16 -43.83 9.09
C ILE A 978 2.73 -45.04 9.85
N TYR A 979 3.31 -45.98 9.11
CA TYR A 979 3.81 -47.26 9.63
C TYR A 979 5.17 -47.65 9.04
N THR A 980 5.94 -48.45 9.78
CA THR A 980 7.08 -49.19 9.25
C THR A 980 6.60 -50.35 8.35
N VAL A 981 7.49 -50.93 7.54
CA VAL A 981 7.17 -52.17 6.76
C VAL A 981 6.80 -53.36 7.67
N ALA A 982 7.20 -53.34 8.95
CA ALA A 982 6.82 -54.35 9.93
C ALA A 982 5.40 -54.14 10.51
N GLY A 983 4.77 -52.99 10.24
CA GLY A 983 3.47 -52.61 10.77
C GLY A 983 3.52 -51.87 12.11
N ASP A 984 4.70 -51.45 12.57
CA ASP A 984 4.82 -50.62 13.76
C ASP A 984 4.28 -49.22 13.46
N PHE A 985 3.47 -48.67 14.37
CA PHE A 985 2.95 -47.32 14.27
C PHE A 985 4.06 -46.29 14.44
N VAL A 986 4.12 -45.33 13.52
CA VAL A 986 5.11 -44.25 13.48
C VAL A 986 4.47 -42.95 13.95
N ASP A 987 3.37 -42.53 13.31
CA ASP A 987 2.68 -41.27 13.58
C ASP A 987 1.27 -41.21 12.94
N GLU A 988 0.44 -40.24 13.36
CA GLU A 988 -0.90 -40.00 12.81
C GLU A 988 -1.20 -38.50 12.62
N ILE A 989 -1.63 -38.11 11.42
CA ILE A 989 -2.01 -36.74 11.07
C ILE A 989 -3.53 -36.69 10.87
N ILE A 990 -4.19 -35.74 11.54
CA ILE A 990 -5.62 -35.47 11.38
C ILE A 990 -5.77 -34.28 10.44
N HIS A 991 -6.12 -34.55 9.18
CA HIS A 991 -6.34 -33.53 8.17
C HIS A 991 -7.83 -33.14 8.14
N ASN A 992 -8.12 -31.86 8.42
CA ASN A 992 -9.46 -31.27 8.36
C ASN A 992 -9.34 -29.80 7.92
N ASP A 993 -9.14 -29.60 6.62
CA ASP A 993 -8.66 -28.34 6.03
C ASP A 993 -9.30 -28.10 4.64
N SER A 994 -9.29 -26.86 4.15
CA SER A 994 -9.67 -26.52 2.78
C SER A 994 -8.53 -26.71 1.76
N ARG A 995 -7.31 -27.03 2.21
CA ARG A 995 -6.14 -27.40 1.39
C ARG A 995 -6.20 -28.89 1.01
N GLY A 996 -5.90 -29.24 -0.25
CA GLY A 996 -5.86 -30.64 -0.70
C GLY A 996 -4.53 -31.35 -0.38
N PHE A 997 -3.82 -30.92 0.65
CA PHE A 997 -2.51 -31.42 1.05
C PHE A 997 -2.23 -31.15 2.53
N ASP A 998 -1.32 -31.92 3.10
CA ASP A 998 -0.83 -31.74 4.48
C ASP A 998 0.65 -32.09 4.59
N PHE A 999 1.31 -31.60 5.64
CA PHE A 999 2.73 -31.86 5.89
C PHE A 999 2.94 -32.76 7.11
N TRP A 1000 3.94 -33.62 6.99
CA TRP A 1000 4.52 -34.38 8.09
C TRP A 1000 5.93 -33.88 8.37
N ASP A 1001 6.26 -33.67 9.65
CA ASP A 1001 7.57 -33.22 10.13
C ASP A 1001 8.64 -34.33 10.16
N MET A 1002 8.29 -35.53 9.67
CA MET A 1002 9.10 -36.74 9.67
C MET A 1002 9.53 -37.21 11.07
N ARG A 1003 8.74 -36.88 12.10
CA ARG A 1003 8.91 -37.40 13.46
C ARG A 1003 7.91 -38.52 13.75
N THR A 1004 8.23 -39.28 14.78
CA THR A 1004 7.31 -40.26 15.38
C THR A 1004 6.44 -39.58 16.42
N TYR A 1005 5.37 -40.26 16.86
CA TYR A 1005 4.52 -39.86 17.98
C TYR A 1005 5.27 -39.62 19.32
N ASN A 1006 6.56 -39.99 19.42
CA ASN A 1006 7.44 -39.68 20.57
C ASN A 1006 8.43 -38.53 20.28
N ASP A 1007 8.16 -37.69 19.28
CA ASP A 1007 8.99 -36.55 18.85
C ASP A 1007 10.43 -36.93 18.38
N GLN A 1008 10.59 -38.14 17.81
CA GLN A 1008 11.88 -38.62 17.30
C GLN A 1008 11.86 -38.70 15.76
N TYR A 1009 12.86 -38.09 15.10
CA TYR A 1009 13.03 -38.23 13.64
C TYR A 1009 13.13 -39.69 13.20
N VAL A 1010 12.41 -40.03 12.12
CA VAL A 1010 12.43 -41.39 11.56
C VAL A 1010 13.80 -41.79 10.98
N ALA A 1011 14.05 -43.10 10.90
CA ALA A 1011 15.25 -43.64 10.28
C ALA A 1011 15.19 -43.58 8.74
N TYR A 1012 16.31 -43.86 8.07
CA TYR A 1012 16.27 -44.19 6.64
C TYR A 1012 15.56 -45.54 6.45
N GLY A 1013 14.75 -45.67 5.41
CA GLY A 1013 13.94 -46.88 5.19
C GLY A 1013 12.70 -46.65 4.34
N LEU A 1014 12.00 -47.75 4.04
CA LEU A 1014 10.70 -47.72 3.38
C LEU A 1014 9.61 -47.60 4.44
N TYR A 1015 8.65 -46.72 4.22
CA TYR A 1015 7.48 -46.49 5.07
C TYR A 1015 6.19 -46.70 4.29
N ILE A 1016 5.12 -47.00 5.02
CA ILE A 1016 3.76 -47.19 4.50
C ILE A 1016 2.89 -46.12 5.13
N PHE A 1017 2.01 -45.49 4.35
CA PHE A 1017 0.99 -44.58 4.88
C PHE A 1017 -0.40 -45.06 4.47
N VAL A 1018 -1.36 -44.84 5.36
CA VAL A 1018 -2.77 -45.21 5.17
C VAL A 1018 -3.61 -43.95 5.34
N VAL A 1019 -4.24 -43.50 4.26
CA VAL A 1019 -5.22 -42.39 4.33
C VAL A 1019 -6.61 -42.99 4.47
N LYS A 1020 -7.34 -42.59 5.51
CA LYS A 1020 -8.67 -43.07 5.84
C LYS A 1020 -9.66 -41.91 5.85
N MET A 1021 -10.73 -42.02 5.07
CA MET A 1021 -11.81 -41.04 5.02
C MET A 1021 -12.90 -41.33 6.08
N PRO A 1022 -13.70 -40.33 6.49
CA PRO A 1022 -14.81 -40.50 7.45
C PRO A 1022 -15.87 -41.51 7.00
N ASP A 1023 -16.07 -41.69 5.70
CA ASP A 1023 -17.01 -42.66 5.12
C ASP A 1023 -16.51 -44.12 5.15
N GLY A 1024 -15.26 -44.34 5.59
CA GLY A 1024 -14.62 -45.65 5.70
C GLY A 1024 -13.76 -46.05 4.50
N GLN A 1025 -13.68 -45.26 3.43
CA GLN A 1025 -12.74 -45.50 2.32
C GLN A 1025 -11.29 -45.36 2.78
N GLN A 1026 -10.38 -46.15 2.19
CA GLN A 1026 -8.96 -46.19 2.55
C GLN A 1026 -8.04 -46.27 1.33
N HIS A 1027 -6.99 -45.46 1.33
CA HIS A 1027 -5.83 -45.58 0.45
C HIS A 1027 -4.63 -46.11 1.22
N VAL A 1028 -3.81 -46.97 0.60
CA VAL A 1028 -2.52 -47.42 1.15
C VAL A 1028 -1.43 -47.07 0.15
N GLY A 1029 -0.52 -46.19 0.54
CA GLY A 1029 0.66 -45.82 -0.22
C GLY A 1029 1.95 -46.15 0.52
N LYS A 1030 3.08 -45.85 -0.11
CA LYS A 1030 4.41 -46.05 0.45
C LYS A 1030 5.33 -44.91 0.03
N PHE A 1031 6.41 -44.69 0.77
CA PHE A 1031 7.48 -43.77 0.40
C PHE A 1031 8.83 -44.25 0.96
N LEU A 1032 9.92 -43.82 0.33
CA LEU A 1032 11.29 -44.18 0.71
C LEU A 1032 12.02 -42.96 1.28
N VAL A 1033 12.64 -43.13 2.46
CA VAL A 1033 13.51 -42.12 3.10
C VAL A 1033 14.98 -42.53 2.94
N ILE A 1034 15.76 -41.68 2.28
CA ILE A 1034 17.21 -41.79 2.12
C ILE A 1034 17.86 -40.66 2.93
N LYS A 1035 18.88 -40.98 3.72
CA LYS A 1035 19.68 -40.07 4.55
C LYS A 1035 21.17 -40.22 4.22
#